data_AF-A0A4Q2KDJ4-F1
#
_entry.id   AF-A0A4Q2KDJ4-F1
#
_cell.length_a   1.000
_cell.length_b   1.000
_cell.length_c   1.000
_cell.angle_alpha   90.00
_cell.angle_beta   90.00
_cell.angle_gamma   90.00
#
_symmetry.space_group_name_H-M   'P 1'
#
loop_
_entity.id
_entity.type
_entity.pdbx_description
1 polymer ?
#
loop_
_entity_poly.entity_id
_entity_poly.type
_entity_poly.pdbx_seq_one_letter_code
_entity_poly.pdbx_strand_id
1 'polypeptide(L)'
;MKRRGTVVLSVIMALSLLCSVFGFTLAYAADEPENFATSQANWKDTSVGYTTTSFDENGMKMTAMDTAMAFSKKVSANSTMKFEFVGNTPQTTWGNMYVLFKSEDTVSPDAPKKIVQDNETSSAGNWLGFVFGASWVTQFVESKDGVVTKTSRDGIISGFDTWYVYKQTTALEIKTTDTETGVDVEVKYLASGWSDNTGETKTLTYTSDNVALKGDFSVSVGYFGEVKDGGNITLKTFNATLAAEQQPEVTLENLATSSAFWKGGVNPACFQFGTSGVGFFDTQGAAMISNQTIPAASTITIDMTGTLSQGQYGNFYFVFKNESKSYTFVENIKPVEQGNYLALQIGGDGCFMYDCKDGAVTKTEIKDKANGGPVADNTSVWWWYKQDTKIWITTADTDTGVHAEIKFVGPSGQMTTFGYDSTNEKIKGDSFMSFGMFTSDAGTPDKFVNINSLTVTGIEEGEGFIPDLDIPALNLKANNAATETVTTANVEQVKAVLAELKSAQADMNYPQSREFQSNLIAQIEAKIAAYEQGMAAAKTAEELLKALPASVNAENYAAAKSAIIAARATYDALSEDARALITSYAKLTAAESALAAYEKELSEKEAAQAVNAQIDALPAEITAENYDSAKTAIEAARTAYDALTDAQKQQVTSSSKLTAAESALKTYEDSLNSKGGCSNTVAYSALGVSLALVLAAGVIAFARKKKD
;
A
#
# COMPACT_ATOMS: atom_id res chain seq x y z
N MET A 1 10.88 46.09 -25.65
CA MET A 1 11.20 45.63 -27.03
C MET A 1 12.65 45.12 -27.04
N LYS A 2 12.82 43.79 -27.22
CA LYS A 2 13.95 43.08 -27.85
C LYS A 2 15.43 43.27 -27.38
N ARG A 3 15.95 42.17 -26.79
CA ARG A 3 17.12 41.36 -27.24
C ARG A 3 18.54 41.96 -27.19
N ARG A 4 19.40 41.43 -26.30
CA ARG A 4 20.51 40.45 -26.57
C ARG A 4 21.56 40.50 -25.45
N GLY A 5 21.83 39.36 -24.85
CA GLY A 5 22.92 39.11 -23.91
C GLY A 5 22.85 37.66 -23.49
N THR A 6 23.44 36.76 -24.27
CA THR A 6 23.31 35.31 -24.11
C THR A 6 24.69 34.67 -23.94
N VAL A 7 24.74 33.72 -22.99
CA VAL A 7 25.62 32.57 -22.79
C VAL A 7 27.07 32.85 -22.33
N VAL A 8 27.43 32.34 -21.15
CA VAL A 8 28.38 31.22 -20.94
C VAL A 8 28.61 30.98 -19.42
N LEU A 9 28.44 29.70 -19.04
CA LEU A 9 28.94 28.99 -17.85
C LEU A 9 28.49 29.40 -16.43
N SER A 10 27.60 28.60 -15.84
CA SER A 10 27.68 28.07 -14.45
C SER A 10 26.54 27.06 -14.19
N VAL A 11 26.48 25.97 -14.95
CA VAL A 11 25.65 24.79 -14.62
C VAL A 11 26.42 23.53 -15.05
N ILE A 12 27.37 23.09 -14.24
CA ILE A 12 27.94 21.73 -14.28
C ILE A 12 28.26 21.33 -12.84
N MET A 13 27.29 20.73 -12.15
CA MET A 13 27.47 19.81 -11.01
C MET A 13 26.09 19.31 -10.57
N ALA A 14 25.47 18.44 -11.37
CA ALA A 14 24.36 17.56 -10.95
C ALA A 14 23.97 16.55 -12.05
N LEU A 15 24.91 16.14 -12.92
CA LEU A 15 24.63 15.15 -13.97
C LEU A 15 25.83 14.24 -14.20
N SER A 16 26.28 13.58 -13.15
CA SER A 16 27.30 12.53 -13.23
C SER A 16 27.00 11.44 -12.20
N LEU A 17 25.87 10.76 -12.38
CA LEU A 17 25.54 9.51 -11.68
C LEU A 17 24.42 8.77 -12.43
N LEU A 18 24.62 8.52 -13.73
CA LEU A 18 23.69 7.73 -14.56
C LEU A 18 24.36 6.87 -15.65
N CYS A 19 25.66 6.59 -15.53
CA CYS A 19 26.35 5.67 -16.45
C CYS A 19 26.91 4.47 -15.70
N SER A 20 26.05 3.51 -15.37
CA SER A 20 26.48 2.13 -15.16
C SER A 20 25.32 1.13 -15.28
N VAL A 21 24.57 1.15 -16.38
CA VAL A 21 23.84 -0.05 -16.81
C VAL A 21 23.80 -0.08 -18.34
N PHE A 22 24.28 -1.19 -18.90
CA PHE A 22 24.29 -1.59 -20.31
C PHE A 22 25.48 -1.17 -21.18
N GLY A 23 26.27 -2.18 -21.54
CA GLY A 23 27.20 -2.15 -22.65
C GLY A 23 26.46 -1.86 -23.96
N PHE A 24 26.71 -0.68 -24.51
CA PHE A 24 26.56 -0.38 -25.91
C PHE A 24 27.90 0.17 -26.39
N THR A 25 28.57 -0.57 -27.28
CA THR A 25 29.66 -0.02 -28.10
C THR A 25 29.06 0.96 -29.10
N LEU A 26 28.89 2.22 -28.68
CA LEU A 26 28.95 3.35 -29.60
C LEU A 26 30.43 3.67 -29.81
N ALA A 27 30.89 3.59 -31.06
CA ALA A 27 32.20 4.11 -31.45
C ALA A 27 32.20 5.64 -31.27
N TYR A 28 32.50 6.08 -30.06
CA TYR A 28 32.84 7.46 -29.76
C TYR A 28 34.19 7.74 -30.40
N ALA A 29 34.36 8.92 -31.00
CA ALA A 29 35.69 9.40 -31.36
C ALA A 29 36.55 9.31 -30.09
N ALA A 30 37.74 8.70 -30.18
CA ALA A 30 38.60 8.50 -29.03
C ALA A 30 38.90 9.85 -28.37
N ASP A 31 38.20 10.15 -27.28
CA ASP A 31 38.54 11.28 -26.41
C ASP A 31 40.01 11.12 -26.04
N GLU A 32 40.77 12.22 -26.10
CA GLU A 32 42.15 12.16 -25.62
C GLU A 32 42.15 11.67 -24.17
N PRO A 33 43.04 10.73 -23.82
CA PRO A 33 43.04 10.15 -22.48
C PRO A 33 43.16 11.26 -21.42
N GLU A 34 42.32 11.20 -20.39
CA GLU A 34 42.28 12.20 -19.32
C GLU A 34 43.67 12.34 -18.69
N ASN A 35 44.20 13.57 -18.64
CA ASN A 35 45.49 13.87 -18.02
C ASN A 35 45.29 14.17 -16.53
N PHE A 36 45.69 13.24 -15.67
CA PHE A 36 45.53 13.35 -14.23
C PHE A 36 46.59 14.20 -13.53
N ALA A 37 47.64 14.64 -14.24
CA ALA A 37 48.76 15.36 -13.63
C ALA A 37 48.46 16.84 -13.29
N THR A 38 47.38 17.42 -13.81
CA THR A 38 47.09 18.86 -13.72
C THR A 38 46.24 19.25 -12.51
N SER A 39 45.67 18.29 -11.78
CA SER A 39 44.76 18.56 -10.65
C SER A 39 45.24 17.89 -9.37
N GLN A 40 45.40 18.70 -8.31
CA GLN A 40 45.75 18.21 -6.98
C GLN A 40 44.74 17.20 -6.43
N ALA A 41 43.45 17.29 -6.79
CA ALA A 41 42.43 16.35 -6.30
C ALA A 41 42.73 14.88 -6.66
N ASN A 42 43.49 14.68 -7.73
CA ASN A 42 43.91 13.36 -8.19
C ASN A 42 45.11 12.79 -7.42
N TRP A 43 45.72 13.55 -6.52
CA TRP A 43 46.94 13.15 -5.81
C TRP A 43 46.83 13.38 -4.31
N LYS A 44 47.27 12.41 -3.53
CA LYS A 44 47.43 12.51 -2.08
C LYS A 44 48.88 12.87 -1.77
N ASP A 45 49.05 14.00 -1.11
CA ASP A 45 50.30 14.28 -0.41
C ASP A 45 50.36 13.32 0.80
N THR A 46 51.35 12.44 0.78
CA THR A 46 51.58 11.43 1.81
C THR A 46 52.92 11.65 2.49
N SER A 47 53.59 12.76 2.18
CA SER A 47 54.88 13.07 2.75
C SER A 47 54.70 13.37 4.24
N VAL A 48 55.27 12.52 5.10
CA VAL A 48 55.46 12.87 6.50
C VAL A 48 56.61 13.88 6.54
N GLY A 49 56.30 15.17 6.33
CA GLY A 49 57.24 16.29 6.53
C GLY A 49 57.68 17.11 5.31
N TYR A 50 57.05 17.02 4.12
CA TYR A 50 57.55 17.73 2.93
C TYR A 50 56.44 18.32 2.01
N THR A 51 55.86 19.47 2.37
CA THR A 51 54.88 20.20 1.52
C THR A 51 55.58 21.01 0.41
N THR A 52 55.89 20.40 -0.74
CA THR A 52 56.74 21.04 -1.78
C THR A 52 56.33 20.76 -3.22
N THR A 53 55.12 20.26 -3.45
CA THR A 53 54.52 20.10 -4.78
C THR A 53 53.47 21.17 -5.05
N SER A 54 53.40 21.65 -6.29
CA SER A 54 52.38 22.61 -6.74
C SER A 54 51.78 22.19 -8.07
N PHE A 55 50.53 22.54 -8.34
CA PHE A 55 49.81 22.17 -9.56
C PHE A 55 49.44 23.39 -10.37
N ASP A 56 49.62 23.33 -11.68
CA ASP A 56 49.05 24.29 -12.63
C ASP A 56 48.64 23.59 -13.94
N GLU A 57 48.24 24.36 -14.95
CA GLU A 57 47.82 23.86 -16.26
C GLU A 57 48.89 23.01 -16.98
N ASN A 58 50.17 23.15 -16.60
CA ASN A 58 51.29 22.39 -17.16
C ASN A 58 51.62 21.13 -16.36
N GLY A 59 50.90 20.84 -15.28
CA GLY A 59 51.03 19.62 -14.48
C GLY A 59 51.56 19.84 -13.06
N MET A 60 52.02 18.75 -12.44
CA MET A 60 52.50 18.72 -11.07
C MET A 60 53.99 19.04 -11.00
N LYS A 61 54.34 20.14 -10.33
CA LYS A 61 55.72 20.60 -10.13
C LYS A 61 56.30 20.08 -8.83
N MET A 62 57.39 19.35 -8.95
CA MET A 62 58.25 18.89 -7.85
C MET A 62 59.40 19.90 -7.68
N THR A 63 59.39 20.66 -6.60
CA THR A 63 60.32 21.79 -6.38
C THR A 63 61.37 21.55 -5.29
N ALA A 64 61.27 20.45 -4.56
CA ALA A 64 62.19 20.11 -3.49
C ALA A 64 63.08 18.92 -3.81
N MET A 65 64.09 18.76 -2.96
CA MET A 65 65.08 17.71 -3.06
C MET A 65 64.45 16.31 -3.06
N ASP A 66 63.42 16.11 -2.25
CA ASP A 66 62.69 14.85 -2.13
C ASP A 66 61.20 15.11 -2.27
N THR A 67 60.55 14.40 -3.19
CA THR A 67 59.11 14.50 -3.41
C THR A 67 58.52 13.12 -3.73
N ALA A 68 57.35 12.83 -3.15
CA ALA A 68 56.61 11.61 -3.39
C ALA A 68 55.11 11.92 -3.33
N MET A 69 54.38 11.51 -4.36
CA MET A 69 52.94 11.75 -4.47
C MET A 69 52.23 10.46 -4.85
N ALA A 70 51.21 10.09 -4.08
CA ALA A 70 50.34 8.96 -4.39
C ALA A 70 49.18 9.41 -5.26
N PHE A 71 48.86 8.65 -6.30
CA PHE A 71 47.65 8.84 -7.06
C PHE A 71 46.44 8.43 -6.21
N SER A 72 45.42 9.29 -6.16
CA SER A 72 44.25 9.14 -5.26
C SER A 72 43.30 8.02 -5.68
N LYS A 73 43.39 7.54 -6.93
CA LYS A 73 42.50 6.54 -7.53
C LYS A 73 43.26 5.26 -7.85
N LYS A 74 42.53 4.17 -8.07
CA LYS A 74 43.08 2.88 -8.50
C LYS A 74 43.23 2.83 -10.02
N VAL A 75 44.34 2.28 -10.50
CA VAL A 75 44.57 1.95 -11.91
C VAL A 75 44.10 0.51 -12.15
N SER A 76 43.38 0.27 -13.24
CA SER A 76 42.78 -1.04 -13.51
C SER A 76 43.83 -2.12 -13.72
N ALA A 77 43.47 -3.36 -13.43
CA ALA A 77 44.22 -4.53 -13.86
C ALA A 77 44.49 -4.45 -15.38
N ASN A 78 45.68 -4.88 -15.81
CA ASN A 78 46.09 -4.88 -17.22
C ASN A 78 46.13 -3.50 -17.89
N SER A 79 46.65 -2.48 -17.19
CA SER A 79 46.72 -1.10 -17.70
C SER A 79 47.99 -0.78 -18.48
N THR A 80 47.85 0.21 -19.39
CA THR A 80 48.98 0.98 -19.93
C THR A 80 48.92 2.39 -19.35
N MET A 81 49.98 2.79 -18.66
CA MET A 81 50.14 4.09 -18.05
C MET A 81 51.14 4.91 -18.85
N LYS A 82 50.86 6.20 -19.04
CA LYS A 82 51.77 7.13 -19.71
C LYS A 82 52.16 8.27 -18.78
N PHE A 83 53.46 8.52 -18.67
CA PHE A 83 54.02 9.60 -17.88
C PHE A 83 54.89 10.49 -18.77
N GLU A 84 54.77 11.80 -18.63
CA GLU A 84 55.70 12.76 -19.24
C GLU A 84 56.28 13.65 -18.14
N PHE A 85 57.57 13.51 -17.88
CA PHE A 85 58.31 14.33 -16.93
C PHE A 85 59.15 15.36 -17.67
N VAL A 86 59.02 16.63 -17.31
CA VAL A 86 59.75 17.74 -17.93
C VAL A 86 60.67 18.36 -16.88
N GLY A 87 61.97 18.26 -17.13
CA GLY A 87 63.00 18.84 -16.30
C GLY A 87 63.23 20.32 -16.62
N ASN A 88 62.96 21.20 -15.64
CA ASN A 88 63.14 22.65 -15.73
C ASN A 88 64.23 23.10 -14.75
N THR A 89 65.43 22.53 -14.90
CA THR A 89 66.56 22.77 -13.99
C THR A 89 67.77 23.28 -14.79
N PRO A 90 68.85 23.76 -14.15
CA PRO A 90 70.16 23.97 -14.78
C PRO A 90 70.88 22.66 -15.10
N GLN A 91 71.84 22.67 -16.04
CA GLN A 91 72.55 21.45 -16.48
C GLN A 91 73.31 20.74 -15.36
N THR A 92 73.71 21.45 -14.30
CA THR A 92 74.42 20.89 -13.15
C THR A 92 73.52 20.15 -12.15
N THR A 93 72.29 19.80 -12.54
CA THR A 93 71.28 19.20 -11.67
C THR A 93 71.17 17.71 -11.94
N TRP A 94 71.36 16.92 -10.88
CA TRP A 94 71.30 15.46 -10.92
C TRP A 94 70.27 14.96 -9.92
N GLY A 95 69.56 13.90 -10.30
CA GLY A 95 68.66 13.21 -9.38
C GLY A 95 68.09 11.95 -9.99
N ASN A 96 67.25 11.30 -9.20
CA ASN A 96 66.54 10.10 -9.56
C ASN A 96 65.05 10.34 -9.55
N MET A 97 64.39 9.65 -10.45
CA MET A 97 62.95 9.60 -10.60
C MET A 97 62.48 8.18 -10.43
N TYR A 98 61.25 8.03 -9.99
CA TYR A 98 60.64 6.72 -9.94
C TYR A 98 59.14 6.79 -10.17
N VAL A 99 58.63 5.67 -10.67
CA VAL A 99 57.21 5.34 -10.66
C VAL A 99 57.06 4.07 -9.83
N LEU A 100 56.36 4.18 -8.71
CA LEU A 100 55.85 3.04 -7.95
C LEU A 100 54.52 2.64 -8.58
N PHE A 101 54.43 1.44 -9.14
CA PHE A 101 53.18 0.92 -9.70
C PHE A 101 52.91 -0.46 -9.11
N LYS A 102 51.75 -1.05 -9.42
CA LYS A 102 51.39 -2.36 -8.88
C LYS A 102 51.56 -2.44 -7.35
N SER A 103 51.14 -1.41 -6.62
CA SER A 103 51.33 -1.31 -5.15
C SER A 103 50.02 -1.46 -4.37
N GLU A 104 50.11 -2.05 -3.18
CA GLU A 104 49.04 -2.04 -2.18
C GLU A 104 48.81 -0.62 -1.61
N ASP A 105 47.61 -0.34 -1.08
CA ASP A 105 47.25 1.00 -0.57
C ASP A 105 48.04 1.45 0.66
N THR A 106 48.58 0.49 1.39
CA THR A 106 49.34 0.73 2.63
C THR A 106 50.81 1.04 2.36
N VAL A 107 51.28 0.88 1.12
CA VAL A 107 52.68 1.10 0.74
C VAL A 107 52.97 2.59 0.72
N SER A 108 54.06 2.97 1.38
CA SER A 108 54.49 4.37 1.41
C SER A 108 54.96 4.84 0.02
N PRO A 109 54.51 6.00 -0.48
CA PRO A 109 54.89 6.50 -1.81
C PRO A 109 56.38 6.80 -1.99
N ASP A 110 57.15 6.87 -0.90
CA ASP A 110 58.61 7.05 -0.93
C ASP A 110 59.39 5.73 -0.83
N ALA A 111 58.71 4.57 -0.82
CA ALA A 111 59.35 3.27 -0.66
C ALA A 111 60.49 3.01 -1.66
N PRO A 112 60.36 3.30 -2.98
CA PRO A 112 61.48 3.14 -3.91
C PRO A 112 62.72 3.95 -3.55
N LYS A 113 62.55 5.19 -3.05
CA LYS A 113 63.66 6.03 -2.59
C LYS A 113 64.34 5.39 -1.38
N LYS A 114 63.60 5.00 -0.35
CA LYS A 114 64.16 4.36 0.86
C LYS A 114 65.01 3.13 0.53
N ILE A 115 64.52 2.31 -0.41
CA ILE A 115 65.24 1.14 -0.87
C ILE A 115 66.52 1.52 -1.65
N VAL A 116 66.45 2.48 -2.56
CA VAL A 116 67.55 2.79 -3.49
C VAL A 116 68.58 3.75 -2.91
N GLN A 117 68.14 4.82 -2.26
CA GLN A 117 68.97 5.87 -1.69
C GLN A 117 69.43 5.53 -0.27
N ASP A 118 68.49 5.11 0.59
CA ASP A 118 68.76 4.89 2.02
C ASP A 118 69.25 3.45 2.30
N ASN A 119 69.32 2.62 1.26
CA ASN A 119 69.75 1.22 1.30
C ASN A 119 68.96 0.33 2.27
N GLU A 120 67.67 0.63 2.47
CA GLU A 120 66.79 -0.26 3.19
C GLU A 120 66.68 -1.63 2.48
N THR A 121 66.67 -2.70 3.26
CA THR A 121 66.68 -4.09 2.75
C THR A 121 65.31 -4.77 2.83
N SER A 122 64.29 -4.06 3.31
CA SER A 122 62.92 -4.55 3.48
C SER A 122 61.94 -3.40 3.32
N SER A 123 60.70 -3.70 2.91
CA SER A 123 59.61 -2.72 2.84
C SER A 123 58.32 -3.32 3.37
N ALA A 124 57.36 -2.51 3.79
CA ALA A 124 56.00 -2.99 4.01
C ALA A 124 55.29 -3.25 2.67
N GLY A 125 54.40 -4.27 2.65
CA GLY A 125 53.49 -4.58 1.54
C GLY A 125 54.15 -5.13 0.28
N ASN A 126 53.31 -5.53 -0.67
CA ASN A 126 53.71 -5.92 -2.01
C ASN A 126 53.67 -4.72 -2.97
N TRP A 127 54.75 -4.51 -3.73
CA TRP A 127 54.81 -3.45 -4.73
C TRP A 127 55.93 -3.64 -5.75
N LEU A 128 55.81 -2.96 -6.90
CA LEU A 128 56.81 -2.96 -7.97
C LEU A 128 57.08 -1.53 -8.49
N GLY A 129 58.30 -1.04 -8.33
CA GLY A 129 58.73 0.27 -8.81
C GLY A 129 59.70 0.18 -9.98
N PHE A 130 59.73 1.24 -10.79
CA PHE A 130 60.79 1.49 -11.78
C PHE A 130 61.52 2.77 -11.39
N VAL A 131 62.81 2.65 -11.13
CA VAL A 131 63.68 3.76 -10.69
C VAL A 131 64.71 4.02 -11.78
N PHE A 132 64.89 5.29 -12.14
CA PHE A 132 65.81 5.73 -13.19
C PHE A 132 66.36 7.10 -12.84
N GLY A 133 67.63 7.36 -13.18
CA GLY A 133 68.25 8.62 -12.83
C GLY A 133 69.76 8.61 -12.75
N ALA A 134 70.28 9.58 -12.01
CA ALA A 134 71.70 9.71 -11.70
C ALA A 134 72.23 8.52 -10.85
N SER A 135 73.55 8.27 -10.95
CA SER A 135 74.27 7.16 -10.27
C SER A 135 74.23 5.80 -10.98
N TRP A 136 74.01 5.80 -12.30
CA TRP A 136 74.12 4.62 -13.18
C TRP A 136 73.05 3.55 -13.00
N VAL A 137 72.01 3.79 -12.20
CA VAL A 137 71.03 2.74 -11.90
C VAL A 137 69.68 3.00 -12.56
N THR A 138 69.37 2.19 -13.56
CA THR A 138 68.00 1.99 -14.07
C THR A 138 67.57 0.61 -13.60
N GLN A 139 66.53 0.50 -12.79
CA GLN A 139 66.18 -0.78 -12.19
C GLN A 139 64.69 -0.93 -11.90
N PHE A 140 64.24 -2.19 -11.93
CA PHE A 140 63.00 -2.59 -11.29
C PHE A 140 63.28 -2.92 -9.83
N VAL A 141 62.43 -2.44 -8.94
CA VAL A 141 62.53 -2.69 -7.50
C VAL A 141 61.23 -3.33 -7.05
N GLU A 142 61.30 -4.54 -6.52
CA GLU A 142 60.13 -5.29 -6.10
C GLU A 142 60.20 -5.60 -4.60
N SER A 143 59.08 -5.41 -3.91
CA SER A 143 58.85 -5.96 -2.58
C SER A 143 57.85 -7.11 -2.68
N LYS A 144 58.27 -8.30 -2.27
CA LYS A 144 57.43 -9.51 -2.19
C LYS A 144 57.39 -9.97 -0.75
N ASP A 145 56.22 -9.85 -0.12
CA ASP A 145 56.00 -10.13 1.30
C ASP A 145 57.04 -9.42 2.21
N GLY A 146 57.41 -8.20 1.80
CA GLY A 146 58.38 -7.34 2.45
C GLY A 146 59.86 -7.62 2.20
N VAL A 147 60.17 -8.68 1.44
CA VAL A 147 61.53 -8.95 0.93
C VAL A 147 61.77 -8.17 -0.35
N VAL A 148 62.85 -7.42 -0.40
CA VAL A 148 63.14 -6.48 -1.50
C VAL A 148 64.16 -7.05 -2.47
N THR A 149 63.86 -6.98 -3.76
CA THR A 149 64.75 -7.35 -4.86
C THR A 149 64.99 -6.14 -5.79
N LYS A 150 66.25 -5.86 -6.10
CA LYS A 150 66.68 -4.83 -7.06
C LYS A 150 67.19 -5.48 -8.33
N THR A 151 66.54 -5.21 -9.45
CA THR A 151 66.85 -5.80 -10.74
C THR A 151 67.38 -4.73 -11.69
N SER A 152 68.71 -4.63 -11.79
CA SER A 152 69.40 -3.66 -12.65
C SER A 152 69.13 -3.89 -14.15
N ARG A 153 69.08 -2.79 -14.88
CA ARG A 153 68.91 -2.66 -16.33
C ARG A 153 69.91 -1.62 -16.89
N ASP A 154 71.04 -1.48 -16.22
CA ASP A 154 72.04 -0.47 -16.54
C ASP A 154 72.64 -0.71 -17.92
N GLY A 155 72.90 0.39 -18.64
CA GLY A 155 73.45 0.35 -20.00
C GLY A 155 72.42 0.12 -21.12
N ILE A 156 71.15 -0.14 -20.82
CA ILE A 156 70.08 -0.19 -21.84
C ILE A 156 69.65 1.22 -22.26
N ILE A 157 69.51 2.12 -21.29
CA ILE A 157 69.20 3.53 -21.50
C ILE A 157 70.51 4.32 -21.34
N SER A 158 70.77 5.29 -22.21
CA SER A 158 72.01 6.06 -22.14
C SER A 158 72.05 6.93 -20.87
N GLY A 159 73.26 7.27 -20.43
CA GLY A 159 73.44 8.12 -19.27
C GLY A 159 72.82 9.51 -19.41
N PHE A 160 73.02 10.14 -20.57
CA PHE A 160 72.42 11.45 -20.84
C PHE A 160 70.88 11.42 -20.88
N ASP A 161 70.30 10.25 -21.17
CA ASP A 161 68.85 10.07 -21.17
C ASP A 161 68.25 9.92 -19.76
N THR A 162 69.04 9.55 -18.73
CA THR A 162 68.53 9.36 -17.36
C THR A 162 69.15 10.29 -16.32
N TRP A 163 70.39 10.73 -16.47
CA TRP A 163 71.13 11.44 -15.41
C TRP A 163 70.73 12.90 -15.22
N TYR A 164 70.33 13.56 -16.31
CA TYR A 164 70.12 15.01 -16.33
C TYR A 164 68.65 15.33 -16.58
N VAL A 165 68.00 15.93 -15.59
CA VAL A 165 66.67 16.54 -15.75
C VAL A 165 66.77 17.97 -16.32
N TYR A 166 67.77 18.23 -17.17
CA TYR A 166 68.04 19.54 -17.75
C TYR A 166 67.32 19.71 -19.08
N LYS A 167 66.27 20.53 -19.12
CA LYS A 167 65.46 20.80 -20.33
C LYS A 167 65.07 19.52 -21.09
N GLN A 168 64.96 18.43 -20.35
CA GLN A 168 64.71 17.11 -20.87
C GLN A 168 63.24 16.78 -20.60
N THR A 169 62.59 16.22 -21.60
CA THR A 169 61.31 15.53 -21.49
C THR A 169 61.56 14.03 -21.49
N THR A 170 61.22 13.38 -20.40
CA THR A 170 61.24 11.92 -20.23
C THR A 170 59.82 11.38 -20.32
N ALA A 171 59.54 10.64 -21.39
CA ALA A 171 58.28 9.95 -21.60
C ALA A 171 58.42 8.46 -21.23
N LEU A 172 57.51 7.98 -20.37
CA LEU A 172 57.38 6.58 -20.01
C LEU A 172 56.03 6.04 -20.47
N GLU A 173 56.02 4.89 -21.11
CA GLU A 173 54.82 4.06 -21.29
C GLU A 173 55.04 2.75 -20.53
N ILE A 174 54.31 2.57 -19.42
CA ILE A 174 54.40 1.38 -18.57
C ILE A 174 53.15 0.54 -18.79
N LYS A 175 53.30 -0.63 -19.40
CA LYS A 175 52.25 -1.60 -19.59
C LYS A 175 52.42 -2.75 -18.60
N THR A 176 51.36 -3.04 -17.85
CA THR A 176 51.29 -4.20 -16.95
C THR A 176 50.31 -5.22 -17.49
N THR A 177 50.60 -6.51 -17.38
CA THR A 177 49.71 -7.61 -17.75
C THR A 177 49.72 -8.66 -16.65
N ASP A 178 48.57 -8.92 -16.04
CA ASP A 178 48.41 -10.00 -15.08
C ASP A 178 48.50 -11.34 -15.80
N THR A 179 49.31 -12.24 -15.28
CA THR A 179 49.46 -13.60 -15.78
C THR A 179 48.91 -14.60 -14.78
N GLU A 180 48.92 -15.89 -15.12
CA GLU A 180 48.54 -16.93 -14.17
C GLU A 180 49.44 -16.90 -12.92
N THR A 181 50.75 -16.70 -13.12
CA THR A 181 51.79 -16.83 -12.10
C THR A 181 52.28 -15.51 -11.49
N GLY A 182 51.78 -14.37 -11.94
CA GLY A 182 52.20 -13.06 -11.43
C GLY A 182 51.85 -11.91 -12.37
N VAL A 183 52.81 -11.04 -12.67
CA VAL A 183 52.60 -9.84 -13.51
C VAL A 183 53.79 -9.62 -14.44
N ASP A 184 53.51 -9.45 -15.73
CA ASP A 184 54.47 -9.00 -16.75
C ASP A 184 54.41 -7.48 -16.92
N VAL A 185 55.56 -6.88 -17.12
CA VAL A 185 55.74 -5.42 -17.26
C VAL A 185 56.60 -5.11 -18.47
N GLU A 186 56.14 -4.17 -19.28
CA GLU A 186 56.90 -3.54 -20.36
C GLU A 186 56.98 -2.03 -20.07
N VAL A 187 58.20 -1.48 -20.08
CA VAL A 187 58.47 -0.05 -19.95
C VAL A 187 59.10 0.45 -21.24
N LYS A 188 58.44 1.35 -21.96
CA LYS A 188 59.07 2.14 -23.02
C LYS A 188 59.52 3.46 -22.45
N TYR A 189 60.79 3.78 -22.66
CA TYR A 189 61.45 4.97 -22.17
C TYR A 189 61.93 5.81 -23.35
N LEU A 190 61.61 7.10 -23.37
CA LEU A 190 62.12 8.06 -24.34
C LEU A 190 62.56 9.33 -23.62
N ALA A 191 63.80 9.75 -23.86
CA ALA A 191 64.31 11.05 -23.46
C ALA A 191 64.45 11.95 -24.69
N SER A 192 64.04 13.21 -24.56
CA SER A 192 64.07 14.21 -25.63
C SER A 192 64.18 15.63 -25.08
N GLY A 193 64.35 16.63 -25.94
CA GLY A 193 64.36 18.05 -25.56
C GLY A 193 65.75 18.63 -25.30
N TRP A 194 66.73 17.80 -24.90
CA TRP A 194 68.14 18.19 -24.77
C TRP A 194 68.99 17.57 -25.90
N SER A 195 70.00 18.31 -26.38
CA SER A 195 70.82 17.92 -27.54
C SER A 195 71.62 16.63 -27.34
N ASP A 196 71.93 16.30 -26.08
CA ASP A 196 72.69 15.10 -25.73
C ASP A 196 71.77 13.89 -25.45
N ASN A 197 70.44 14.08 -25.51
CA ASN A 197 69.52 12.95 -25.50
C ASN A 197 69.63 12.16 -26.80
N THR A 198 69.51 10.84 -26.71
CA THR A 198 69.56 9.97 -27.89
C THR A 198 68.35 10.16 -28.79
N GLY A 199 67.20 10.56 -28.21
CA GLY A 199 65.93 10.63 -28.92
C GLY A 199 65.37 9.26 -29.32
N GLU A 200 65.98 8.17 -28.82
CA GLU A 200 65.57 6.80 -29.14
C GLU A 200 64.66 6.23 -28.05
N THR A 201 63.57 5.58 -28.45
CA THR A 201 62.75 4.80 -27.52
C THR A 201 63.44 3.50 -27.16
N LYS A 202 63.63 3.24 -25.87
CA LYS A 202 64.17 2.00 -25.31
C LYS A 202 63.05 1.20 -24.64
N THR A 203 62.99 -0.10 -24.89
CA THR A 203 62.01 -1.01 -24.27
C THR A 203 62.69 -1.90 -23.25
N LEU A 204 62.14 -1.96 -22.05
CA LEU A 204 62.59 -2.81 -20.95
C LEU A 204 61.46 -3.73 -20.52
N THR A 205 61.77 -4.97 -20.17
CA THR A 205 60.79 -5.93 -19.67
C THR A 205 61.17 -6.46 -18.29
N TYR A 206 60.14 -6.82 -17.53
CA TYR A 206 60.25 -7.43 -16.21
C TYR A 206 59.07 -8.38 -15.99
N THR A 207 59.34 -9.54 -15.41
CA THR A 207 58.32 -10.51 -15.01
C THR A 207 58.46 -10.74 -13.52
N SER A 208 57.38 -10.50 -12.78
CA SER A 208 57.26 -10.82 -11.36
C SER A 208 56.44 -12.10 -11.21
N ASP A 209 56.89 -12.99 -10.32
CA ASP A 209 56.14 -14.16 -9.86
C ASP A 209 55.30 -13.85 -8.59
N ASN A 210 55.19 -12.57 -8.22
CA ASN A 210 54.41 -12.12 -7.08
C ASN A 210 52.94 -11.98 -7.47
N VAL A 211 52.17 -13.01 -7.15
CA VAL A 211 50.72 -13.05 -7.41
C VAL A 211 49.94 -11.98 -6.66
N ALA A 212 50.48 -11.40 -5.58
CA ALA A 212 49.83 -10.33 -4.82
C ALA A 212 49.79 -8.99 -5.60
N LEU A 213 50.59 -8.85 -6.65
CA LEU A 213 50.57 -7.67 -7.53
C LEU A 213 49.42 -7.69 -8.55
N LYS A 214 48.68 -8.81 -8.65
CA LYS A 214 47.57 -8.95 -9.60
C LYS A 214 46.38 -8.07 -9.19
N GLY A 215 45.54 -7.72 -10.16
CA GLY A 215 44.37 -6.87 -9.96
C GLY A 215 44.67 -5.38 -10.10
N ASP A 216 43.68 -4.58 -9.67
CA ASP A 216 43.74 -3.13 -9.64
C ASP A 216 44.76 -2.66 -8.60
N PHE A 217 45.46 -1.56 -8.89
CA PHE A 217 46.63 -1.19 -8.11
C PHE A 217 46.79 0.30 -7.90
N SER A 218 47.58 0.64 -6.88
CA SER A 218 47.94 2.02 -6.55
C SER A 218 49.22 2.42 -7.28
N VAL A 219 49.29 3.69 -7.65
CA VAL A 219 50.44 4.31 -8.34
C VAL A 219 50.95 5.47 -7.52
N SER A 220 52.26 5.61 -7.43
CA SER A 220 52.91 6.81 -6.90
C SER A 220 54.06 7.22 -7.81
N VAL A 221 54.41 8.49 -7.78
CA VAL A 221 55.57 9.03 -8.48
C VAL A 221 56.42 9.83 -7.51
N GLY A 222 57.71 9.92 -7.79
CA GLY A 222 58.58 10.78 -7.01
C GLY A 222 59.89 11.11 -7.66
N TYR A 223 60.57 12.07 -7.04
CA TYR A 223 61.89 12.54 -7.38
C TYR A 223 62.72 12.66 -6.11
N PHE A 224 63.97 12.22 -6.16
CA PHE A 224 64.95 12.42 -5.09
C PHE A 224 66.30 12.82 -5.70
N GLY A 225 66.83 13.96 -5.28
CA GLY A 225 68.04 14.55 -5.87
C GLY A 225 68.08 16.07 -5.72
N GLU A 226 69.11 16.73 -6.22
CA GLU A 226 69.21 18.17 -6.07
C GLU A 226 68.20 18.89 -6.98
N VAL A 227 67.52 19.93 -6.48
CA VAL A 227 66.77 20.88 -7.33
C VAL A 227 67.43 22.26 -7.21
N LYS A 228 68.22 22.64 -8.21
CA LYS A 228 69.05 23.87 -8.19
C LYS A 228 68.33 25.08 -8.79
N ASP A 229 68.76 26.27 -8.36
CA ASP A 229 68.41 27.58 -8.92
C ASP A 229 66.90 27.84 -9.10
N GLY A 230 66.08 27.35 -8.18
CA GLY A 230 64.62 27.49 -8.25
C GLY A 230 63.98 26.69 -9.39
N GLY A 231 64.71 25.72 -9.95
CA GLY A 231 64.20 24.79 -10.95
C GLY A 231 63.13 23.84 -10.40
N ASN A 232 62.61 22.98 -11.26
CA ASN A 232 61.64 21.95 -10.87
C ASN A 232 61.65 20.79 -11.87
N ILE A 233 61.03 19.69 -11.46
CA ILE A 233 60.64 18.61 -12.35
C ILE A 233 59.11 18.64 -12.43
N THR A 234 58.56 18.79 -13.62
CA THR A 234 57.11 18.80 -13.83
C THR A 234 56.66 17.44 -14.34
N LEU A 235 55.81 16.72 -13.61
CA LEU A 235 54.98 15.67 -14.22
C LEU A 235 53.90 16.39 -15.03
N LYS A 236 54.11 16.48 -16.34
CA LYS A 236 53.25 17.20 -17.27
C LYS A 236 52.04 16.38 -17.70
N THR A 237 52.26 15.08 -17.91
CA THR A 237 51.21 14.16 -18.32
C THR A 237 51.22 12.92 -17.45
N PHE A 238 50.06 12.55 -16.92
CA PHE A 238 49.81 11.20 -16.42
C PHE A 238 48.47 10.70 -16.94
N ASN A 239 48.50 9.67 -17.77
CA ASN A 239 47.31 8.98 -18.26
C ASN A 239 47.32 7.52 -17.79
N ALA A 240 46.17 7.01 -17.37
CA ALA A 240 45.98 5.61 -17.04
C ALA A 240 44.51 5.21 -17.23
N THR A 241 44.27 3.91 -17.44
CA THR A 241 42.91 3.36 -17.32
C THR A 241 42.58 3.19 -15.85
N LEU A 242 41.52 3.85 -15.37
CA LEU A 242 41.09 3.73 -13.98
C LEU A 242 40.33 2.42 -13.75
N ALA A 243 40.51 1.84 -12.57
CA ALA A 243 39.62 0.79 -12.09
C ALA A 243 38.19 1.34 -12.00
N ALA A 244 37.18 0.48 -12.18
CA ALA A 244 35.80 0.88 -11.96
C ALA A 244 35.66 1.39 -10.51
N GLU A 245 35.15 2.60 -10.34
CA GLU A 245 35.02 3.23 -9.02
C GLU A 245 34.07 2.40 -8.15
N GLN A 246 34.60 1.74 -7.11
CA GLN A 246 33.77 1.12 -6.08
C GLN A 246 33.17 2.24 -5.22
N GLN A 247 31.87 2.51 -5.43
CA GLN A 247 31.06 3.27 -4.47
C GLN A 247 31.14 2.56 -3.11
N PRO A 248 31.25 3.28 -1.98
CA PRO A 248 31.23 2.64 -0.66
C PRO A 248 29.97 1.79 -0.54
N GLU A 249 30.14 0.51 -0.18
CA GLU A 249 29.04 -0.41 0.01
C GLU A 249 28.21 0.06 1.20
N VAL A 250 27.15 0.82 0.94
CA VAL A 250 26.09 1.05 1.91
C VAL A 250 25.32 -0.25 1.97
N THR A 251 25.56 -1.07 3.00
CA THR A 251 24.64 -2.15 3.35
C THR A 251 23.31 -1.53 3.74
N LEU A 252 22.40 -1.42 2.77
CA LEU A 252 21.04 -0.96 3.01
C LEU A 252 20.26 -2.08 3.71
N GLU A 253 19.63 -1.74 4.83
CA GLU A 253 18.72 -2.66 5.51
C GLU A 253 17.57 -3.05 4.56
N ASN A 254 17.25 -4.34 4.51
CA ASN A 254 16.09 -4.81 3.78
C ASN A 254 14.83 -4.51 4.60
N LEU A 255 14.17 -3.39 4.33
CA LEU A 255 12.96 -2.97 5.00
C LEU A 255 11.79 -3.96 4.79
N ALA A 256 11.85 -4.81 3.75
CA ALA A 256 10.83 -5.84 3.53
C ALA A 256 10.84 -6.95 4.60
N THR A 257 11.90 -7.08 5.41
CA THR A 257 11.94 -8.02 6.54
C THR A 257 11.55 -7.37 7.87
N SER A 258 11.51 -6.03 7.92
CA SER A 258 11.30 -5.26 9.14
C SER A 258 9.82 -4.96 9.38
N SER A 259 9.13 -5.86 10.10
CA SER A 259 7.74 -5.59 10.53
C SER A 259 7.61 -4.38 11.47
N ALA A 260 8.70 -3.93 12.09
CA ALA A 260 8.73 -2.71 12.91
C ALA A 260 8.75 -1.43 12.05
N PHE A 261 9.34 -1.51 10.86
CA PHE A 261 9.34 -0.43 9.88
C PHE A 261 7.96 -0.21 9.26
N TRP A 262 7.17 -1.28 9.08
CA TRP A 262 5.83 -1.18 8.49
C TRP A 262 4.74 -1.11 9.56
N LYS A 263 4.07 0.03 9.62
CA LYS A 263 2.84 0.25 10.38
C LYS A 263 1.70 -0.62 9.82
N GLY A 264 0.74 -0.90 10.68
CA GLY A 264 -0.53 -1.52 10.32
C GLY A 264 -1.25 -0.82 9.17
N GLY A 265 -2.18 -1.56 8.59
CA GLY A 265 -2.59 -1.42 7.20
C GLY A 265 -4.09 -1.59 6.97
N VAL A 266 -4.53 -1.52 5.72
CA VAL A 266 -5.80 -2.18 5.35
C VAL A 266 -5.51 -3.68 5.26
N ASN A 267 -6.28 -4.51 5.98
CA ASN A 267 -6.12 -5.97 6.03
C ASN A 267 -4.67 -6.45 6.30
N PRO A 268 -4.00 -5.98 7.38
CA PRO A 268 -2.58 -6.28 7.60
C PRO A 268 -2.31 -7.77 7.75
N ALA A 269 -3.29 -8.58 8.21
CA ALA A 269 -3.19 -10.03 8.30
C ALA A 269 -2.83 -10.74 6.98
N CYS A 270 -3.02 -10.08 5.81
CA CYS A 270 -2.66 -10.61 4.51
C CYS A 270 -1.14 -10.59 4.24
N PHE A 271 -0.38 -9.81 5.02
CA PHE A 271 1.07 -9.74 4.92
C PHE A 271 1.72 -10.70 5.92
N GLN A 272 2.80 -11.35 5.51
CA GLN A 272 3.60 -12.21 6.36
C GLN A 272 5.09 -11.89 6.17
N PHE A 273 5.71 -11.35 7.21
CA PHE A 273 7.14 -11.05 7.25
C PHE A 273 7.96 -12.31 7.52
N GLY A 274 9.11 -12.42 6.87
CA GLY A 274 10.09 -13.48 7.08
C GLY A 274 11.49 -13.07 6.65
N THR A 275 12.45 -13.99 6.74
CA THR A 275 13.85 -13.74 6.35
C THR A 275 14.01 -13.44 4.86
N SER A 276 13.02 -13.83 4.04
CA SER A 276 13.01 -13.64 2.59
C SER A 276 12.16 -12.43 2.16
N GLY A 277 11.84 -11.52 3.08
CA GLY A 277 11.02 -10.33 2.82
C GLY A 277 9.59 -10.45 3.33
N VAL A 278 8.64 -9.82 2.64
CA VAL A 278 7.22 -9.82 3.02
C VAL A 278 6.33 -10.39 1.93
N GLY A 279 5.62 -11.47 2.27
CA GLY A 279 4.70 -12.17 1.38
C GLY A 279 3.25 -11.70 1.54
N PHE A 280 2.51 -11.69 0.45
CA PHE A 280 1.09 -11.35 0.37
C PHE A 280 0.27 -12.53 -0.17
N PHE A 281 -0.78 -12.93 0.55
CA PHE A 281 -1.47 -14.23 0.35
C PHE A 281 -3.00 -14.15 0.23
N ASP A 282 -3.63 -12.98 0.03
CA ASP A 282 -5.11 -12.84 0.04
C ASP A 282 -5.67 -12.19 -1.26
N THR A 283 -6.94 -12.41 -1.55
CA THR A 283 -7.70 -11.84 -2.68
C THR A 283 -8.35 -10.48 -2.37
N GLN A 284 -8.46 -10.06 -1.11
CA GLN A 284 -9.19 -8.83 -0.74
C GLN A 284 -8.37 -7.54 -0.83
N GLY A 285 -7.08 -7.68 -1.16
CA GLY A 285 -6.12 -6.59 -1.17
C GLY A 285 -5.73 -6.13 0.24
N ALA A 286 -4.48 -5.69 0.39
CA ALA A 286 -3.97 -5.13 1.63
C ALA A 286 -2.96 -4.02 1.36
N ALA A 287 -2.74 -3.14 2.33
CA ALA A 287 -1.73 -2.09 2.23
C ALA A 287 -1.04 -1.86 3.57
N MET A 288 0.19 -1.37 3.56
CA MET A 288 0.97 -0.96 4.74
C MET A 288 1.58 0.43 4.52
N ILE A 289 1.91 1.12 5.62
CA ILE A 289 2.55 2.44 5.62
C ILE A 289 3.81 2.40 6.47
N SER A 290 4.83 3.19 6.17
CA SER A 290 6.06 3.24 6.94
C SER A 290 5.84 3.92 8.31
N ASN A 291 6.55 3.44 9.31
CA ASN A 291 6.54 3.94 10.68
C ASN A 291 7.47 5.17 10.86
N GLN A 292 8.39 5.38 9.92
CA GLN A 292 9.25 6.55 9.85
C GLN A 292 9.23 7.16 8.45
N THR A 293 9.69 8.40 8.36
CA THR A 293 9.93 9.06 7.08
C THR A 293 11.15 8.47 6.40
N ILE A 294 11.21 8.68 5.09
CA ILE A 294 12.40 8.52 4.27
C ILE A 294 12.93 9.87 3.82
N PRO A 295 14.24 9.95 3.50
CA PRO A 295 14.87 11.19 3.08
C PRO A 295 14.21 11.82 1.85
N ALA A 296 14.21 13.15 1.81
CA ALA A 296 13.71 13.94 0.68
C ALA A 296 14.19 13.46 -0.70
N ALA A 297 15.49 13.21 -0.80
CA ALA A 297 16.14 12.62 -1.95
C ALA A 297 16.58 11.20 -1.60
N SER A 298 15.91 10.20 -2.19
CA SER A 298 16.23 8.80 -1.97
C SER A 298 16.05 8.00 -3.25
N THR A 299 16.80 6.91 -3.35
CA THR A 299 16.55 5.82 -4.28
C THR A 299 15.95 4.67 -3.51
N ILE A 300 14.72 4.32 -3.87
CA ILE A 300 13.98 3.18 -3.37
C ILE A 300 14.13 2.05 -4.37
N THR A 301 14.63 0.90 -3.91
CA THR A 301 14.73 -0.31 -4.73
C THR A 301 13.79 -1.37 -4.19
N ILE A 302 12.99 -1.98 -5.06
CA ILE A 302 12.04 -3.04 -4.72
C ILE A 302 12.32 -4.24 -5.61
N ASP A 303 12.49 -5.42 -5.01
CA ASP A 303 12.63 -6.70 -5.70
C ASP A 303 11.45 -7.58 -5.29
N MET A 304 10.67 -8.05 -6.26
CA MET A 304 9.43 -8.77 -6.04
C MET A 304 9.37 -10.05 -6.85
N THR A 305 8.84 -11.12 -6.25
CA THR A 305 8.53 -12.38 -6.94
C THR A 305 7.04 -12.70 -6.81
N GLY A 306 6.40 -12.97 -7.93
CA GLY A 306 5.02 -13.46 -7.99
C GLY A 306 4.95 -14.95 -8.32
N THR A 307 4.12 -15.69 -7.59
CA THR A 307 3.85 -17.13 -7.79
C THR A 307 2.36 -17.44 -7.99
N LEU A 308 1.57 -16.48 -8.47
CA LEU A 308 0.14 -16.67 -8.72
C LEU A 308 -0.12 -17.80 -9.73
N SER A 309 -1.38 -18.15 -9.99
CA SER A 309 -1.73 -19.13 -11.04
C SER A 309 -1.77 -18.49 -12.44
N GLN A 310 -1.59 -19.30 -13.48
CA GLN A 310 -1.59 -18.80 -14.86
C GLN A 310 -2.94 -18.11 -15.19
N GLY A 311 -2.87 -16.88 -15.71
CA GLY A 311 -4.05 -16.06 -16.04
C GLY A 311 -4.61 -15.23 -14.90
N GLN A 312 -4.03 -15.33 -13.70
CA GLN A 312 -4.34 -14.46 -12.57
C GLN A 312 -3.61 -13.14 -12.68
N TYR A 313 -4.03 -12.16 -11.90
CA TYR A 313 -3.50 -10.81 -11.98
C TYR A 313 -3.44 -10.08 -10.65
N GLY A 314 -2.70 -8.98 -10.63
CA GLY A 314 -2.67 -8.09 -9.49
C GLY A 314 -2.25 -6.69 -9.86
N ASN A 315 -2.48 -5.77 -8.93
CA ASN A 315 -1.96 -4.40 -8.98
C ASN A 315 -1.11 -4.16 -7.73
N PHE A 316 0.10 -3.67 -7.95
CA PHE A 316 0.96 -3.14 -6.91
C PHE A 316 0.90 -1.62 -6.97
N TYR A 317 0.64 -1.03 -5.81
CA TYR A 317 0.63 0.41 -5.60
C TYR A 317 1.74 0.76 -4.63
N PHE A 318 2.51 1.80 -4.95
CA PHE A 318 3.59 2.27 -4.11
C PHE A 318 3.51 3.79 -3.98
N VAL A 319 3.14 4.26 -2.80
CA VAL A 319 3.21 5.67 -2.43
C VAL A 319 4.60 5.94 -1.91
N PHE A 320 5.42 6.67 -2.67
CA PHE A 320 6.82 6.91 -2.32
C PHE A 320 7.07 8.32 -1.79
N LYS A 321 6.07 9.21 -1.89
CA LYS A 321 6.06 10.52 -1.22
C LYS A 321 4.68 10.74 -0.64
N ASN A 322 4.60 11.03 0.65
CA ASN A 322 3.36 11.30 1.36
C ASN A 322 3.64 12.27 2.51
N GLU A 323 2.87 13.35 2.60
CA GLU A 323 3.03 14.37 3.64
C GLU A 323 2.63 13.86 5.03
N SER A 324 1.85 12.78 5.10
CA SER A 324 1.18 12.34 6.32
C SER A 324 1.29 10.84 6.56
N LYS A 325 1.04 10.44 7.82
CA LYS A 325 0.98 9.05 8.26
C LYS A 325 -0.39 8.41 8.02
N SER A 326 -1.27 9.05 7.25
CA SER A 326 -2.63 8.55 7.03
C SER A 326 -2.66 7.50 5.94
N TYR A 327 -3.63 6.59 6.04
CA TYR A 327 -3.94 5.65 4.97
C TYR A 327 -4.16 6.40 3.66
N THR A 328 -3.33 6.05 2.69
CA THR A 328 -3.47 6.52 1.32
C THR A 328 -4.34 5.59 0.50
N PHE A 329 -4.97 4.57 1.08
CA PHE A 329 -5.72 3.54 0.35
C PHE A 329 -7.15 3.37 0.89
N VAL A 330 -8.12 3.20 -0.02
CA VAL A 330 -9.52 2.81 0.29
C VAL A 330 -9.79 1.33 -0.01
N GLU A 331 -11.03 0.86 0.18
CA GLU A 331 -11.49 -0.46 -0.27
C GLU A 331 -11.05 -0.77 -1.71
N ASN A 332 -10.54 -1.99 -1.93
CA ASN A 332 -9.85 -2.43 -3.16
C ASN A 332 -8.46 -1.82 -3.42
N ILE A 333 -7.85 -1.21 -2.40
CA ILE A 333 -6.44 -0.77 -2.41
C ILE A 333 -6.16 0.28 -3.50
N LYS A 334 -7.09 1.22 -3.67
CA LYS A 334 -6.90 2.38 -4.56
C LYS A 334 -6.44 3.60 -3.77
N PRO A 335 -5.54 4.43 -4.34
CA PRO A 335 -5.15 5.68 -3.70
C PRO A 335 -6.37 6.57 -3.36
N VAL A 336 -6.43 7.12 -2.13
CA VAL A 336 -7.54 7.95 -1.60
C VAL A 336 -7.56 9.35 -2.19
N GLU A 337 -8.72 9.96 -2.36
CA GLU A 337 -8.84 11.38 -2.76
C GLU A 337 -8.69 12.31 -1.54
N GLN A 338 -7.59 12.16 -0.79
CA GLN A 338 -7.31 12.92 0.42
C GLN A 338 -5.80 13.13 0.62
N GLY A 339 -5.45 14.30 1.19
CA GLY A 339 -4.07 14.62 1.58
C GLY A 339 -3.19 15.04 0.42
N ASN A 340 -1.90 14.82 0.55
CA ASN A 340 -0.90 15.07 -0.47
C ASN A 340 0.07 13.89 -0.59
N TYR A 341 0.11 13.27 -1.76
CA TYR A 341 0.99 12.13 -2.01
C TYR A 341 1.29 11.93 -3.50
N LEU A 342 2.34 11.17 -3.78
CA LEU A 342 2.69 10.68 -5.11
C LEU A 342 2.81 9.15 -5.09
N ALA A 343 2.10 8.48 -5.98
CA ALA A 343 2.04 7.02 -6.03
C ALA A 343 2.23 6.45 -7.44
N LEU A 344 2.96 5.34 -7.51
CA LEU A 344 3.09 4.49 -8.67
C LEU A 344 2.08 3.34 -8.57
N GLN A 345 1.42 3.01 -9.68
CA GLN A 345 0.74 1.74 -9.88
C GLN A 345 1.40 0.99 -11.02
N ILE A 346 1.63 -0.31 -10.82
CA ILE A 346 1.95 -1.27 -11.88
C ILE A 346 1.11 -2.53 -11.70
N GLY A 347 0.67 -3.16 -12.79
CA GLY A 347 -0.09 -4.40 -12.73
C GLY A 347 -1.06 -4.57 -13.89
N GLY A 348 -2.10 -5.37 -13.66
CA GLY A 348 -3.06 -5.75 -14.70
C GLY A 348 -3.90 -4.63 -15.28
N ASP A 349 -4.06 -3.52 -14.56
CA ASP A 349 -4.74 -2.35 -15.11
C ASP A 349 -3.81 -1.44 -15.92
N GLY A 350 -2.49 -1.69 -15.89
CA GLY A 350 -1.46 -0.90 -16.56
C GLY A 350 -0.50 -0.20 -15.59
N CYS A 351 0.20 0.81 -16.09
CA CYS A 351 1.14 1.62 -15.33
C CYS A 351 0.62 3.07 -15.20
N PHE A 352 0.44 3.53 -13.97
CA PHE A 352 -0.08 4.87 -13.70
C PHE A 352 0.70 5.59 -12.61
N MET A 353 0.75 6.91 -12.74
CA MET A 353 1.13 7.83 -11.67
C MET A 353 -0.12 8.50 -11.09
N TYR A 354 -0.23 8.52 -9.77
CA TYR A 354 -1.25 9.24 -9.02
C TYR A 354 -0.59 10.38 -8.27
N ASP A 355 -0.94 11.62 -8.63
CA ASP A 355 -0.50 12.83 -7.93
C ASP A 355 -1.70 13.45 -7.22
N CYS A 356 -1.73 13.34 -5.90
CA CYS A 356 -2.76 13.93 -5.05
C CYS A 356 -2.25 15.25 -4.49
N LYS A 357 -2.93 16.35 -4.82
CA LYS A 357 -2.64 17.69 -4.31
C LYS A 357 -3.90 18.27 -3.67
N ASP A 358 -3.83 18.55 -2.37
CA ASP A 358 -4.93 19.07 -1.58
C ASP A 358 -6.22 18.22 -1.68
N GLY A 359 -6.06 16.89 -1.76
CA GLY A 359 -7.16 15.94 -1.95
C GLY A 359 -7.63 15.74 -3.39
N ALA A 360 -7.14 16.53 -4.36
CA ALA A 360 -7.45 16.33 -5.78
C ALA A 360 -6.43 15.39 -6.43
N VAL A 361 -6.90 14.24 -6.94
CA VAL A 361 -6.04 13.22 -7.54
C VAL A 361 -5.99 13.34 -9.06
N THR A 362 -4.78 13.51 -9.60
CA THR A 362 -4.49 13.39 -11.03
C THR A 362 -3.95 11.99 -11.32
N LYS A 363 -4.69 11.20 -12.09
CA LYS A 363 -4.26 9.88 -12.57
C LYS A 363 -3.68 10.00 -13.99
N THR A 364 -2.39 9.72 -14.14
CA THR A 364 -1.66 9.80 -15.42
C THR A 364 -1.26 8.40 -15.88
N GLU A 365 -1.75 7.99 -17.05
CA GLU A 365 -1.32 6.75 -17.70
C GLU A 365 0.07 6.93 -18.31
N ILE A 366 0.97 5.99 -18.03
CA ILE A 366 2.34 6.02 -18.52
C ILE A 366 2.42 5.18 -19.81
N LYS A 367 2.66 5.86 -20.95
CA LYS A 367 2.71 5.30 -22.32
C LYS A 367 4.09 5.37 -22.95
N ASP A 368 4.47 4.37 -23.74
CA ASP A 368 5.72 4.34 -24.51
C ASP A 368 5.68 5.45 -25.57
N LYS A 369 6.66 6.36 -25.48
CA LYS A 369 6.81 7.49 -26.40
C LYS A 369 7.02 7.05 -27.86
N ALA A 370 7.49 5.82 -28.11
CA ALA A 370 7.76 5.36 -29.46
C ALA A 370 6.52 4.85 -30.22
N ASN A 371 5.51 4.31 -29.52
CA ASN A 371 4.41 3.58 -30.17
C ASN A 371 2.99 3.93 -29.70
N GLY A 372 2.81 4.83 -28.73
CA GLY A 372 1.49 5.20 -28.22
C GLY A 372 0.74 4.07 -27.47
N GLY A 373 1.39 2.91 -27.27
CA GLY A 373 0.97 1.84 -26.36
C GLY A 373 1.51 2.04 -24.93
N PRO A 374 1.11 1.22 -23.95
CA PRO A 374 1.62 1.30 -22.56
C PRO A 374 3.14 1.04 -22.49
N VAL A 375 3.87 1.68 -21.53
CA VAL A 375 5.35 1.52 -21.40
C VAL A 375 5.76 0.13 -20.90
N ALA A 376 4.88 -0.58 -20.21
CA ALA A 376 5.00 -2.03 -20.05
C ALA A 376 4.12 -2.67 -21.12
N ASP A 377 4.63 -3.68 -21.83
CA ASP A 377 3.72 -4.64 -22.41
C ASP A 377 2.84 -5.18 -21.26
N ASN A 378 1.53 -5.12 -21.44
CA ASN A 378 0.58 -5.53 -20.41
C ASN A 378 0.84 -7.00 -19.97
N THR A 379 1.64 -7.77 -20.68
CA THR A 379 2.05 -9.14 -20.33
C THR A 379 3.16 -9.26 -19.27
N SER A 380 4.06 -8.28 -19.13
CA SER A 380 5.25 -8.46 -18.27
C SER A 380 4.97 -8.27 -16.78
N VAL A 381 4.10 -7.36 -16.36
CA VAL A 381 3.89 -7.05 -14.93
C VAL A 381 2.46 -7.33 -14.44
N TRP A 382 1.59 -7.85 -15.32
CA TRP A 382 0.17 -8.11 -15.02
C TRP A 382 -0.01 -9.37 -14.18
N TRP A 383 0.54 -10.50 -14.63
CA TRP A 383 0.04 -11.79 -14.15
C TRP A 383 0.65 -12.30 -12.85
N TRP A 384 1.77 -11.71 -12.39
CA TRP A 384 2.52 -12.17 -11.21
C TRP A 384 2.69 -13.70 -11.16
N TYR A 385 2.70 -14.37 -12.33
CA TYR A 385 2.78 -15.82 -12.50
C TYR A 385 4.23 -16.20 -12.80
N LYS A 386 4.98 -16.66 -11.79
CA LYS A 386 6.42 -16.99 -11.92
C LYS A 386 7.22 -15.83 -12.50
N GLN A 387 6.96 -14.63 -11.99
CA GLN A 387 7.53 -13.38 -12.49
C GLN A 387 8.38 -12.74 -11.41
N ASP A 388 9.59 -12.34 -11.77
CA ASP A 388 10.40 -11.44 -10.96
C ASP A 388 10.25 -10.02 -11.52
N THR A 389 10.04 -9.05 -10.64
CA THR A 389 9.90 -7.63 -10.98
C THR A 389 10.80 -6.81 -10.09
N LYS A 390 11.62 -5.95 -10.70
CA LYS A 390 12.47 -5.01 -10.00
C LYS A 390 12.06 -3.59 -10.31
N ILE A 391 12.00 -2.74 -9.29
CA ILE A 391 11.56 -1.35 -9.40
C ILE A 391 12.61 -0.47 -8.73
N TRP A 392 12.93 0.66 -9.36
CA TRP A 392 13.74 1.73 -8.80
C TRP A 392 12.95 3.02 -8.89
N ILE A 393 12.88 3.76 -7.78
CA ILE A 393 12.26 5.07 -7.73
C ILE A 393 13.26 6.02 -7.10
N THR A 394 13.74 7.00 -7.87
CA THR A 394 14.62 8.05 -7.39
C THR A 394 13.85 9.35 -7.31
N THR A 395 13.82 9.97 -6.13
CA THR A 395 13.16 11.27 -5.92
C THR A 395 14.17 12.39 -5.72
N ALA A 396 13.82 13.57 -6.21
CA ALA A 396 14.53 14.80 -5.92
C ALA A 396 13.54 15.95 -5.76
N ASP A 397 13.70 16.75 -4.71
CA ASP A 397 12.94 17.99 -4.58
C ASP A 397 13.34 18.96 -5.69
N THR A 398 12.34 19.64 -6.26
CA THR A 398 12.51 20.72 -7.24
C THR A 398 12.05 22.04 -6.62
N ASP A 399 12.23 23.16 -7.34
CA ASP A 399 11.75 24.46 -6.88
C ASP A 399 10.23 24.44 -6.59
N THR A 400 9.45 23.74 -7.42
CA THR A 400 7.98 23.76 -7.41
C THR A 400 7.33 22.47 -6.92
N GLY A 401 8.10 21.47 -6.48
CA GLY A 401 7.56 20.18 -6.02
C GLY A 401 8.62 19.09 -5.99
N VAL A 402 8.33 17.94 -6.60
CA VAL A 402 9.19 16.75 -6.58
C VAL A 402 9.29 16.15 -7.97
N HIS A 403 10.51 15.84 -8.40
CA HIS A 403 10.79 15.00 -9.55
C HIS A 403 10.96 13.56 -9.10
N ALA A 404 10.35 12.62 -9.82
CA ALA A 404 10.53 11.20 -9.63
C ALA A 404 11.01 10.54 -10.93
N GLU A 405 12.15 9.85 -10.88
CA GLU A 405 12.59 8.95 -11.95
C GLU A 405 12.24 7.52 -11.55
N ILE A 406 11.41 6.85 -12.35
CA ILE A 406 10.98 5.48 -12.13
C ILE A 406 11.60 4.57 -13.20
N LYS A 407 12.17 3.47 -12.75
CA LYS A 407 12.63 2.37 -13.60
C LYS A 407 12.01 1.08 -13.13
N PHE A 408 11.68 0.18 -14.04
CA PHE A 408 11.37 -1.18 -13.65
C PHE A 408 11.73 -2.18 -14.74
N VAL A 409 11.97 -3.41 -14.33
CA VAL A 409 12.26 -4.56 -15.20
C VAL A 409 11.34 -5.70 -14.77
N GLY A 410 10.53 -6.19 -15.71
CA GLY A 410 9.73 -7.39 -15.53
C GLY A 410 10.37 -8.63 -16.19
N PRO A 411 9.61 -9.71 -16.41
CA PRO A 411 10.05 -10.98 -17.01
C PRO A 411 10.57 -10.88 -18.45
N SER A 412 10.17 -9.85 -19.20
CA SER A 412 10.75 -9.59 -20.53
C SER A 412 12.24 -9.24 -20.46
N GLY A 413 12.75 -8.87 -19.28
CA GLY A 413 14.10 -8.37 -19.06
C GLY A 413 14.33 -6.97 -19.62
N GLN A 414 13.34 -6.37 -20.28
CA GLN A 414 13.45 -5.01 -20.79
C GLN A 414 13.28 -4.01 -19.66
N MET A 415 14.19 -3.04 -19.62
CA MET A 415 14.12 -1.93 -18.68
C MET A 415 13.23 -0.82 -19.23
N THR A 416 12.20 -0.50 -18.46
CA THR A 416 11.36 0.65 -18.66
C THR A 416 11.86 1.81 -17.80
N THR A 417 11.89 3.03 -18.34
CA THR A 417 12.29 4.25 -17.62
C THR A 417 11.38 5.42 -17.98
N PHE A 418 10.92 6.16 -16.97
CA PHE A 418 10.17 7.39 -17.17
C PHE A 418 10.35 8.35 -15.98
N GLY A 419 10.23 9.65 -16.25
CA GLY A 419 10.21 10.70 -15.24
C GLY A 419 8.80 11.24 -15.02
N TYR A 420 8.51 11.67 -13.80
CA TYR A 420 7.27 12.36 -13.43
C TYR A 420 7.58 13.59 -12.58
N ASP A 421 7.09 14.74 -13.01
CA ASP A 421 7.22 16.01 -12.29
C ASP A 421 5.91 16.36 -11.59
N SER A 422 5.93 16.31 -10.25
CA SER A 422 4.83 16.82 -9.43
C SER A 422 5.07 18.28 -9.07
N THR A 423 4.03 19.10 -9.18
CA THR A 423 4.03 20.50 -8.68
C THR A 423 3.50 20.60 -7.24
N ASN A 424 3.43 19.47 -6.55
CA ASN A 424 2.97 19.42 -5.17
C ASN A 424 4.12 19.75 -4.22
N GLU A 425 4.15 20.99 -3.73
CA GLU A 425 5.19 21.45 -2.80
C GLU A 425 5.08 20.81 -1.40
N LYS A 426 3.90 20.28 -1.03
CA LYS A 426 3.66 19.71 0.32
C LYS A 426 4.27 18.33 0.53
N ILE A 427 4.64 17.66 -0.56
CA ILE A 427 5.35 16.38 -0.52
C ILE A 427 6.87 16.55 -0.64
N LYS A 428 7.40 17.77 -0.58
CA LYS A 428 8.84 18.03 -0.50
C LYS A 428 9.40 17.63 0.87
N GLY A 429 10.71 17.48 0.96
CA GLY A 429 11.38 17.09 2.19
C GLY A 429 11.16 15.61 2.52
N ASP A 430 11.48 15.23 3.75
CA ASP A 430 11.29 13.86 4.22
C ASP A 430 9.80 13.48 4.19
N SER A 431 9.50 12.23 3.85
CA SER A 431 8.13 11.81 3.56
C SER A 431 7.85 10.39 4.01
N PHE A 432 6.59 10.07 4.30
CA PHE A 432 6.18 8.68 4.51
C PHE A 432 6.09 7.93 3.18
N MET A 433 6.22 6.60 3.25
CA MET A 433 5.92 5.73 2.13
C MET A 433 4.86 4.72 2.51
N SER A 434 4.11 4.23 1.54
CA SER A 434 3.12 3.18 1.73
C SER A 434 3.16 2.24 0.53
N PHE A 435 2.75 1.00 0.70
CA PHE A 435 2.49 0.13 -0.43
C PHE A 435 1.20 -0.65 -0.26
N GLY A 436 0.58 -0.99 -1.38
CA GLY A 436 -0.67 -1.71 -1.46
C GLY A 436 -0.58 -2.78 -2.53
N MET A 437 -1.16 -3.94 -2.26
CA MET A 437 -1.24 -5.04 -3.21
C MET A 437 -2.69 -5.51 -3.30
N PHE A 438 -3.15 -5.72 -4.53
CA PHE A 438 -4.38 -6.44 -4.84
C PHE A 438 -4.04 -7.61 -5.76
N THR A 439 -4.64 -8.79 -5.54
CA THR A 439 -4.50 -9.95 -6.42
C THR A 439 -5.85 -10.62 -6.67
N SER A 440 -6.04 -11.23 -7.84
CA SER A 440 -7.28 -11.91 -8.23
C SER A 440 -7.39 -13.36 -7.74
N ASP A 441 -6.29 -13.98 -7.30
CA ASP A 441 -6.23 -15.36 -6.78
C ASP A 441 -4.97 -15.54 -5.93
N ALA A 442 -5.09 -15.29 -4.62
CA ALA A 442 -4.09 -15.66 -3.62
C ALA A 442 -4.82 -16.27 -2.41
N GLY A 443 -4.23 -17.28 -1.77
CA GLY A 443 -4.89 -17.97 -0.65
C GLY A 443 -4.25 -19.29 -0.20
N THR A 444 -3.14 -19.70 -0.81
CA THR A 444 -2.39 -20.91 -0.43
C THR A 444 -0.91 -20.60 -0.29
N PRO A 445 -0.13 -21.34 0.52
CA PRO A 445 1.30 -21.10 0.72
C PRO A 445 2.15 -21.04 -0.56
N ASP A 446 1.70 -21.68 -1.64
CA ASP A 446 2.42 -21.71 -2.92
C ASP A 446 2.00 -20.60 -3.90
N LYS A 447 0.94 -19.84 -3.57
CA LYS A 447 0.36 -18.78 -4.41
C LYS A 447 0.42 -17.43 -3.67
N PHE A 448 1.47 -16.67 -3.92
CA PHE A 448 1.72 -15.41 -3.24
C PHE A 448 2.44 -14.40 -4.14
N VAL A 449 2.49 -13.15 -3.68
CA VAL A 449 3.44 -12.15 -4.18
C VAL A 449 4.32 -11.73 -3.03
N ASN A 450 5.64 -11.84 -3.19
CA ASN A 450 6.60 -11.52 -2.15
C ASN A 450 7.45 -10.33 -2.58
N ILE A 451 7.58 -9.35 -1.71
CA ILE A 451 8.63 -8.33 -1.82
C ILE A 451 9.86 -8.95 -1.16
N ASN A 452 10.79 -9.45 -1.98
CA ASN A 452 12.01 -10.10 -1.55
C ASN A 452 12.95 -9.10 -0.86
N SER A 453 13.04 -7.91 -1.44
CA SER A 453 13.88 -6.83 -0.93
C SER A 453 13.21 -5.48 -1.13
N LEU A 454 13.28 -4.62 -0.12
CA LEU A 454 12.96 -3.20 -0.23
C LEU A 454 14.04 -2.41 0.48
N THR A 455 14.79 -1.60 -0.26
CA THR A 455 15.87 -0.78 0.30
C THR A 455 15.69 0.69 -0.07
N VAL A 456 16.19 1.58 0.79
CA VAL A 456 16.09 3.03 0.60
C VAL A 456 17.42 3.67 0.95
N THR A 457 17.98 4.45 0.03
CA THR A 457 19.25 5.15 0.30
C THR A 457 19.10 6.28 1.31
N GLY A 458 20.08 6.40 2.22
CA GLY A 458 20.13 7.49 3.19
C GLY A 458 19.15 7.36 4.35
N ILE A 459 18.48 6.21 4.49
CA ILE A 459 17.62 5.96 5.64
C ILE A 459 18.50 5.78 6.89
N GLU A 460 18.27 6.61 7.89
CA GLU A 460 18.92 6.47 9.21
C GLU A 460 18.01 5.64 10.13
N GLU A 461 18.62 4.89 11.07
CA GLU A 461 17.87 4.26 12.17
C GLU A 461 17.21 5.38 12.99
N GLY A 462 15.88 5.49 12.88
CA GLY A 462 15.08 6.47 13.60
C GLY A 462 14.20 5.79 14.64
N GLU A 463 13.82 6.53 15.69
CA GLU A 463 12.71 6.13 16.56
C GLU A 463 11.41 6.23 15.73
N GLY A 464 10.92 5.09 15.25
CA GLY A 464 9.64 5.00 14.54
C GLY A 464 8.52 5.65 15.35
N PHE A 465 7.63 6.38 14.67
CA PHE A 465 6.55 7.13 15.30
C PHE A 465 5.28 6.28 15.39
N ILE A 466 5.24 5.32 16.30
CA ILE A 466 3.99 4.74 16.79
C ILE A 466 4.07 4.68 18.31
N PRO A 467 3.07 5.22 19.04
CA PRO A 467 3.02 5.06 20.48
C PRO A 467 3.01 3.59 20.87
N ASP A 468 3.72 3.24 21.96
CA ASP A 468 3.67 1.89 22.51
C ASP A 468 2.26 1.64 23.07
N LEU A 469 1.39 1.07 22.24
CA LEU A 469 0.01 0.76 22.59
C LEU A 469 -0.02 -0.51 23.44
N ASP A 470 -0.63 -0.43 24.61
CA ASP A 470 -0.87 -1.58 25.47
C ASP A 470 -2.02 -2.43 24.89
N ILE A 471 -1.67 -3.34 23.98
CA ILE A 471 -2.63 -4.22 23.30
C ILE A 471 -3.39 -5.12 24.29
N PRO A 472 -2.77 -5.71 25.33
CA PRO A 472 -3.50 -6.41 26.38
C PRO A 472 -4.57 -5.54 27.05
N ALA A 473 -4.27 -4.28 27.40
CA ALA A 473 -5.25 -3.37 27.98
C ALA A 473 -6.38 -2.99 27.00
N LEU A 474 -6.04 -2.77 25.72
CA LEU A 474 -7.03 -2.48 24.68
C LEU A 474 -7.95 -3.68 24.41
N ASN A 475 -7.41 -4.90 24.37
CA ASN A 475 -8.19 -6.13 24.24
C ASN A 475 -9.11 -6.34 25.44
N LEU A 476 -8.64 -6.07 26.67
CA LEU A 476 -9.48 -6.12 27.86
C LEU A 476 -10.62 -5.09 27.78
N LYS A 477 -10.31 -3.86 27.37
CA LYS A 477 -11.31 -2.79 27.18
C LYS A 477 -12.34 -3.17 26.11
N ALA A 478 -11.90 -3.70 24.97
CA ALA A 478 -12.77 -4.18 23.90
C ALA A 478 -13.66 -5.34 24.37
N ASN A 479 -13.11 -6.30 25.11
CA ASN A 479 -13.87 -7.45 25.61
C ASN A 479 -14.93 -7.04 26.64
N ASN A 480 -14.59 -6.11 27.54
CA ASN A 480 -15.55 -5.56 28.50
C ASN A 480 -16.71 -4.86 27.78
N ALA A 481 -16.43 -3.97 26.83
CA ALA A 481 -17.46 -3.29 26.05
C ALA A 481 -18.27 -4.26 25.17
N ALA A 482 -17.64 -5.28 24.60
CA ALA A 482 -18.30 -6.28 23.76
C ALA A 482 -19.20 -7.22 24.57
N THR A 483 -18.94 -7.43 25.86
CA THR A 483 -19.76 -8.29 26.73
C THR A 483 -20.85 -7.51 27.46
N GLU A 484 -20.63 -6.23 27.75
CA GLU A 484 -21.59 -5.35 28.43
C GLU A 484 -22.91 -5.19 27.63
N THR A 485 -24.04 -5.16 28.34
CA THR A 485 -25.35 -4.85 27.74
C THR A 485 -25.46 -3.35 27.51
N VAL A 486 -25.81 -2.94 26.28
CA VAL A 486 -25.98 -1.51 25.94
C VAL A 486 -27.37 -1.05 26.39
N THR A 487 -27.39 0.00 27.21
CA THR A 487 -28.59 0.59 27.81
C THR A 487 -28.53 2.12 27.70
N THR A 488 -29.63 2.80 28.03
CA THR A 488 -29.65 4.28 28.06
C THR A 488 -28.63 4.88 29.03
N ALA A 489 -28.25 4.16 30.09
CA ALA A 489 -27.31 4.66 31.08
C ALA A 489 -25.84 4.62 30.63
N ASN A 490 -25.47 3.68 29.76
CA ASN A 490 -24.06 3.45 29.37
C ASN A 490 -23.77 3.60 27.87
N VAL A 491 -24.78 3.78 27.00
CA VAL A 491 -24.56 3.83 25.54
C VAL A 491 -23.51 4.87 25.11
N GLU A 492 -23.49 6.05 25.73
CA GLU A 492 -22.50 7.10 25.41
C GLU A 492 -21.08 6.72 25.87
N GLN A 493 -20.96 5.99 26.98
CA GLN A 493 -19.68 5.46 27.44
C GLN A 493 -19.18 4.36 26.50
N VAL A 494 -20.05 3.44 26.08
CA VAL A 494 -19.70 2.38 25.12
C VAL A 494 -19.31 2.97 23.77
N LYS A 495 -20.00 4.03 23.30
CA LYS A 495 -19.61 4.79 22.09
C LYS A 495 -18.24 5.46 22.22
N ALA A 496 -17.95 6.05 23.38
CA ALA A 496 -16.63 6.65 23.64
C ALA A 496 -15.52 5.58 23.60
N VAL A 497 -15.75 4.42 24.22
CA VAL A 497 -14.82 3.28 24.17
C VAL A 497 -14.64 2.79 22.73
N LEU A 498 -15.72 2.67 21.95
CA LEU A 498 -15.63 2.31 20.54
C LEU A 498 -14.77 3.30 19.74
N ALA A 499 -14.94 4.60 19.97
CA ALA A 499 -14.14 5.63 19.31
C ALA A 499 -12.65 5.54 19.68
N GLU A 500 -12.35 5.32 20.96
CA GLU A 500 -10.98 5.11 21.44
C GLU A 500 -10.34 3.87 20.79
N LEU A 501 -11.06 2.74 20.77
CA LEU A 501 -10.58 1.49 20.17
C LEU A 501 -10.33 1.63 18.67
N LYS A 502 -11.19 2.34 17.94
CA LYS A 502 -11.00 2.64 16.51
C LYS A 502 -9.79 3.55 16.27
N SER A 503 -9.58 4.55 17.13
CA SER A 503 -8.39 5.40 17.06
C SER A 503 -7.13 4.59 17.31
N ALA A 504 -7.10 3.78 18.37
CA ALA A 504 -5.96 2.92 18.69
C ALA A 504 -5.68 1.92 17.55
N GLN A 505 -6.74 1.32 16.98
CA GLN A 505 -6.60 0.40 15.83
C GLN A 505 -5.93 1.07 14.63
N ALA A 506 -6.24 2.34 14.34
CA ALA A 506 -5.60 3.10 13.26
C ALA A 506 -4.13 3.46 13.56
N ASP A 507 -3.73 3.41 14.82
CA ASP A 507 -2.36 3.72 15.27
C ASP A 507 -1.46 2.50 15.42
N MET A 508 -2.01 1.27 15.44
CA MET A 508 -1.24 0.04 15.64
C MET A 508 -0.19 -0.23 14.54
N ASN A 509 0.99 -0.72 14.96
CA ASN A 509 1.95 -1.35 14.07
C ASN A 509 1.50 -2.77 13.65
N TYR A 510 2.20 -3.39 12.69
CA TYR A 510 1.83 -4.72 12.20
C TYR A 510 1.77 -5.77 13.34
N PRO A 511 2.81 -5.95 14.18
CA PRO A 511 2.74 -6.90 15.31
C PRO A 511 1.54 -6.66 16.23
N GLN A 512 1.31 -5.42 16.65
CA GLN A 512 0.20 -5.01 17.51
C GLN A 512 -1.16 -5.34 16.89
N SER A 513 -1.34 -5.11 15.59
CA SER A 513 -2.58 -5.39 14.87
C SER A 513 -2.92 -6.89 14.83
N ARG A 514 -1.91 -7.76 14.89
CA ARG A 514 -2.08 -9.22 14.92
C ARG A 514 -2.51 -9.72 16.30
N GLU A 515 -2.10 -9.01 17.35
CA GLU A 515 -2.48 -9.31 18.74
C GLU A 515 -3.84 -8.70 19.11
N PHE A 516 -4.22 -7.57 18.49
CA PHE A 516 -5.47 -6.88 18.76
C PHE A 516 -6.70 -7.66 18.24
N GLN A 517 -7.71 -7.81 19.09
CA GLN A 517 -8.95 -8.52 18.83
C GLN A 517 -9.97 -7.64 18.09
N SER A 518 -9.65 -7.29 16.84
CA SER A 518 -10.44 -6.37 16.00
C SER A 518 -11.89 -6.82 15.79
N ASN A 519 -12.18 -8.13 15.87
CA ASN A 519 -13.53 -8.68 15.81
C ASN A 519 -14.46 -8.16 16.93
N LEU A 520 -13.91 -7.70 18.05
CA LEU A 520 -14.70 -7.13 19.15
C LEU A 520 -15.26 -5.75 18.80
N ILE A 521 -14.58 -4.97 17.95
CA ILE A 521 -15.11 -3.68 17.45
C ILE A 521 -16.43 -3.90 16.72
N ALA A 522 -16.49 -4.87 15.80
CA ALA A 522 -17.71 -5.20 15.06
C ALA A 522 -18.84 -5.67 15.98
N GLN A 523 -18.52 -6.40 17.06
CA GLN A 523 -19.51 -6.80 18.05
C GLN A 523 -20.07 -5.61 18.84
N ILE A 524 -19.21 -4.67 19.25
CA ILE A 524 -19.62 -3.44 19.94
C ILE A 524 -20.52 -2.59 19.03
N GLU A 525 -20.15 -2.42 17.76
CA GLU A 525 -20.96 -1.71 16.76
C GLU A 525 -22.34 -2.34 16.58
N ALA A 526 -22.40 -3.66 16.43
CA ALA A 526 -23.65 -4.39 16.29
C ALA A 526 -24.56 -4.21 17.51
N LYS A 527 -23.99 -4.20 18.73
CA LYS A 527 -24.75 -3.95 19.97
C LYS A 527 -25.28 -2.53 20.06
N ILE A 528 -24.48 -1.52 19.71
CA ILE A 528 -24.93 -0.12 19.66
C ILE A 528 -26.06 0.03 18.62
N ALA A 529 -25.88 -0.54 17.42
CA ALA A 529 -26.89 -0.47 16.37
C ALA A 529 -28.20 -1.17 16.78
N ALA A 530 -28.12 -2.34 17.42
CA ALA A 530 -29.30 -3.04 17.92
C ALA A 530 -30.04 -2.23 18.99
N TYR A 531 -29.32 -1.59 19.91
CA TYR A 531 -29.90 -0.68 20.89
C TYR A 531 -30.61 0.51 20.22
N GLU A 532 -29.95 1.18 19.28
CA GLU A 532 -30.52 2.34 18.56
C GLU A 532 -31.75 1.97 17.73
N GLN A 533 -31.76 0.80 17.09
CA GLN A 533 -32.94 0.26 16.42
C GLN A 533 -34.07 -0.03 17.41
N GLY A 534 -33.76 -0.59 18.58
CA GLY A 534 -34.71 -0.78 19.67
C GLY A 534 -35.34 0.53 20.15
N MET A 535 -34.54 1.59 20.27
CA MET A 535 -35.04 2.93 20.63
C MET A 535 -35.97 3.51 19.57
N ALA A 536 -35.61 3.38 18.30
CA ALA A 536 -36.45 3.82 17.19
C ALA A 536 -37.79 3.07 17.16
N ALA A 537 -37.76 1.75 17.33
CA ALA A 537 -38.95 0.90 17.38
C ALA A 537 -39.85 1.26 18.58
N ALA A 538 -39.26 1.46 19.77
CA ALA A 538 -39.99 1.90 20.96
C ALA A 538 -40.67 3.25 20.74
N LYS A 539 -39.98 4.22 20.11
CA LYS A 539 -40.56 5.52 19.78
C LYS A 539 -41.76 5.40 18.85
N THR A 540 -41.64 4.62 17.77
CA THR A 540 -42.75 4.37 16.83
C THR A 540 -43.95 3.71 17.53
N ALA A 541 -43.69 2.71 18.37
CA ALA A 541 -44.76 2.06 19.15
C ALA A 541 -45.42 3.05 20.12
N GLU A 542 -44.64 3.88 20.82
CA GLU A 542 -45.17 4.89 21.74
C GLU A 542 -46.05 5.92 21.02
N GLU A 543 -45.68 6.35 19.81
CA GLU A 543 -46.49 7.25 18.98
C GLU A 543 -47.81 6.61 18.54
N LEU A 544 -47.78 5.35 18.09
CA LEU A 544 -48.98 4.59 17.75
C LEU A 544 -49.91 4.42 18.94
N LEU A 545 -49.37 4.05 20.11
CA LEU A 545 -50.13 3.87 21.34
C LEU A 545 -50.74 5.19 21.83
N LYS A 546 -50.02 6.31 21.70
CA LYS A 546 -50.54 7.65 22.02
C LYS A 546 -51.73 8.05 21.15
N ALA A 547 -51.73 7.64 19.88
CA ALA A 547 -52.73 7.96 18.88
C ALA A 547 -54.00 7.08 18.94
N LEU A 548 -54.02 6.03 19.76
CA LEU A 548 -55.19 5.17 19.89
C LEU A 548 -56.41 5.96 20.41
N PRO A 549 -57.61 5.70 19.86
CA PRO A 549 -58.83 6.40 20.25
C PRO A 549 -59.26 5.98 21.67
N ALA A 550 -59.79 6.94 22.44
CA ALA A 550 -60.29 6.67 23.79
C ALA A 550 -61.63 5.90 23.81
N SER A 551 -62.37 5.89 22.69
CA SER A 551 -63.62 5.16 22.52
C SER A 551 -63.79 4.67 21.08
N VAL A 552 -64.54 3.58 20.93
CA VAL A 552 -64.89 2.99 19.63
C VAL A 552 -66.39 3.11 19.42
N ASN A 553 -66.81 3.57 18.24
CA ASN A 553 -68.19 3.78 17.86
C ASN A 553 -68.39 3.52 16.36
N ALA A 554 -69.61 3.69 15.86
CA ALA A 554 -69.95 3.42 14.46
C ALA A 554 -69.13 4.24 13.44
N GLU A 555 -68.78 5.49 13.77
CA GLU A 555 -68.07 6.39 12.86
C GLU A 555 -66.59 6.02 12.72
N ASN A 556 -65.97 5.52 13.80
CA ASN A 556 -64.53 5.25 13.82
C ASN A 556 -64.16 3.76 13.86
N TYR A 557 -65.13 2.84 13.94
CA TYR A 557 -64.91 1.40 14.18
C TYR A 557 -63.83 0.78 13.28
N ALA A 558 -63.95 0.93 11.95
CA ALA A 558 -63.02 0.31 11.01
C ALA A 558 -61.59 0.82 11.18
N ALA A 559 -61.42 2.13 11.36
CA ALA A 559 -60.11 2.76 11.57
C ALA A 559 -59.53 2.39 12.95
N ALA A 560 -60.34 2.44 14.01
CA ALA A 560 -59.95 2.09 15.37
C ALA A 560 -59.49 0.62 15.46
N LYS A 561 -60.27 -0.30 14.90
CA LYS A 561 -59.93 -1.74 14.86
C LYS A 561 -58.58 -1.99 14.18
N SER A 562 -58.35 -1.37 13.01
CA SER A 562 -57.08 -1.51 12.30
C SER A 562 -55.91 -0.91 13.09
N ALA A 563 -56.08 0.27 13.70
CA ALA A 563 -55.04 0.92 14.49
C ALA A 563 -54.68 0.13 15.76
N ILE A 564 -55.66 -0.43 16.48
CA ILE A 564 -55.44 -1.23 17.68
C ILE A 564 -54.67 -2.52 17.35
N ILE A 565 -55.05 -3.22 16.28
CA ILE A 565 -54.34 -4.43 15.84
C ILE A 565 -52.89 -4.12 15.46
N ALA A 566 -52.67 -3.03 14.72
CA ALA A 566 -51.33 -2.59 14.34
C ALA A 566 -50.48 -2.19 15.56
N ALA A 567 -51.07 -1.46 16.51
CA ALA A 567 -50.41 -1.05 17.74
C ALA A 567 -50.02 -2.26 18.62
N ARG A 568 -50.92 -3.24 18.76
CA ARG A 568 -50.63 -4.51 19.47
C ARG A 568 -49.49 -5.27 18.82
N ALA A 569 -49.57 -5.50 17.50
CA ALA A 569 -48.52 -6.22 16.77
C ALA A 569 -47.16 -5.50 16.87
N THR A 570 -47.16 -4.16 16.80
CA THR A 570 -45.94 -3.37 16.94
C THR A 570 -45.36 -3.48 18.35
N TYR A 571 -46.19 -3.38 19.40
CA TYR A 571 -45.75 -3.51 20.79
C TYR A 571 -45.20 -4.92 21.09
N ASP A 572 -45.86 -5.97 20.60
CA ASP A 572 -45.46 -7.36 20.84
C ASP A 572 -44.15 -7.73 20.11
N ALA A 573 -43.81 -7.02 19.03
CA ALA A 573 -42.55 -7.18 18.30
C ALA A 573 -41.35 -6.49 18.98
N LEU A 574 -41.57 -5.65 20.00
CA LEU A 574 -40.50 -4.96 20.71
C LEU A 574 -39.68 -5.92 21.59
N SER A 575 -38.38 -5.67 21.69
CA SER A 575 -37.52 -6.31 22.69
C SER A 575 -37.94 -5.94 24.12
N GLU A 576 -37.45 -6.68 25.12
CA GLU A 576 -37.74 -6.39 26.53
C GLU A 576 -37.30 -4.97 26.93
N ASP A 577 -36.07 -4.58 26.57
CA ASP A 577 -35.53 -3.24 26.84
C ASP A 577 -36.33 -2.14 26.12
N ALA A 578 -36.74 -2.38 24.86
CA ALA A 578 -37.57 -1.43 24.12
C ALA A 578 -38.97 -1.28 24.73
N ARG A 579 -39.55 -2.36 25.28
CA ARG A 579 -40.84 -2.31 26.00
C ARG A 579 -40.75 -1.53 27.30
N ALA A 580 -39.62 -1.57 28.00
CA ALA A 580 -39.41 -0.80 29.22
C ALA A 580 -39.51 0.73 29.01
N LEU A 581 -39.39 1.20 27.78
CA LEU A 581 -39.52 2.61 27.41
C LEU A 581 -40.95 3.04 27.04
N ILE A 582 -41.87 2.09 26.90
CA ILE A 582 -43.26 2.38 26.53
C ILE A 582 -44.01 2.88 27.76
N THR A 583 -44.44 4.13 27.73
CA THR A 583 -45.22 4.76 28.82
C THR A 583 -46.72 4.71 28.57
N SER A 584 -47.13 4.49 27.32
CA SER A 584 -48.54 4.55 26.90
C SER A 584 -49.23 3.17 26.83
N TYR A 585 -48.66 2.11 27.41
CA TYR A 585 -49.22 0.75 27.33
C TYR A 585 -50.68 0.66 27.83
N ALA A 586 -51.03 1.43 28.88
CA ALA A 586 -52.40 1.48 29.40
C ALA A 586 -53.44 1.99 28.38
N LYS A 587 -53.04 2.79 27.39
CA LYS A 587 -53.95 3.21 26.30
C LYS A 587 -54.30 2.06 25.37
N LEU A 588 -53.34 1.16 25.10
CA LEU A 588 -53.57 -0.01 24.26
C LEU A 588 -54.63 -0.92 24.88
N THR A 589 -54.48 -1.24 26.17
CA THR A 589 -55.44 -2.10 26.88
C THR A 589 -56.83 -1.46 27.00
N ALA A 590 -56.90 -0.14 27.21
CA ALA A 590 -58.16 0.59 27.22
C ALA A 590 -58.84 0.58 25.84
N ALA A 591 -58.10 0.82 24.76
CA ALA A 591 -58.62 0.80 23.40
C ALA A 591 -59.10 -0.60 22.97
N GLU A 592 -58.35 -1.65 23.32
CA GLU A 592 -58.77 -3.05 23.12
C GLU A 592 -60.07 -3.38 23.85
N SER A 593 -60.20 -2.92 25.10
CA SER A 593 -61.43 -3.11 25.88
C SER A 593 -62.62 -2.35 25.26
N ALA A 594 -62.41 -1.13 24.76
CA ALA A 594 -63.43 -0.35 24.09
C ALA A 594 -63.87 -0.98 22.76
N LEU A 595 -62.93 -1.54 21.99
CA LEU A 595 -63.23 -2.28 20.76
C LEU A 595 -64.07 -3.52 21.07
N ALA A 596 -63.66 -4.33 22.05
CA ALA A 596 -64.39 -5.53 22.44
C ALA A 596 -65.81 -5.22 22.95
N ALA A 597 -65.97 -4.13 23.72
CA ALA A 597 -67.28 -3.66 24.17
C ALA A 597 -68.17 -3.25 23.00
N TYR A 598 -67.63 -2.51 22.02
CA TYR A 598 -68.38 -2.08 20.85
C TYR A 598 -68.74 -3.25 19.91
N GLU A 599 -67.83 -4.21 19.69
CA GLU A 599 -68.11 -5.41 18.90
C GLU A 599 -69.20 -6.28 19.55
N LYS A 600 -69.21 -6.34 20.88
CA LYS A 600 -70.28 -7.00 21.64
C LYS A 600 -71.62 -6.29 21.45
N GLU A 601 -71.66 -4.96 21.59
CA GLU A 601 -72.88 -4.16 21.37
C GLU A 601 -73.42 -4.35 19.94
N LEU A 602 -72.54 -4.34 18.94
CA LEU A 602 -72.92 -4.56 17.54
C LEU A 602 -73.54 -5.95 17.33
N SER A 603 -72.92 -6.99 17.88
CA SER A 603 -73.43 -8.37 17.81
C SER A 603 -74.79 -8.52 18.52
N GLU A 604 -74.96 -7.86 19.67
CA GLU A 604 -76.25 -7.84 20.38
C GLU A 604 -77.35 -7.16 19.56
N LYS A 605 -77.02 -6.04 18.91
CA LYS A 605 -77.95 -5.30 18.05
C LYS A 605 -78.31 -6.05 16.76
N GLU A 606 -77.35 -6.69 16.10
CA GLU A 606 -77.57 -7.50 14.90
C GLU A 606 -78.49 -8.69 15.17
N ALA A 607 -78.29 -9.38 16.30
CA ALA A 607 -79.15 -10.49 16.71
C ALA A 607 -80.60 -10.03 16.97
N ALA A 608 -80.79 -8.91 17.66
CA ALA A 608 -82.11 -8.33 17.90
C ALA A 608 -82.78 -7.83 16.60
N GLN A 609 -82.02 -7.22 15.68
CA GLN A 609 -82.52 -6.77 14.38
C GLN A 609 -82.95 -7.94 13.48
N ALA A 610 -82.20 -9.04 13.46
CA ALA A 610 -82.58 -10.23 12.71
C ALA A 610 -83.94 -10.79 13.18
N VAL A 611 -84.17 -10.81 14.49
CA VAL A 611 -85.46 -11.22 15.07
C VAL A 611 -86.56 -10.19 14.81
N ASN A 612 -86.29 -8.89 14.92
CA ASN A 612 -87.26 -7.85 14.52
C ASN A 612 -87.70 -8.03 13.06
N ALA A 613 -86.77 -8.30 12.13
CA ALA A 613 -87.09 -8.50 10.73
C ALA A 613 -87.95 -9.76 10.49
N GLN A 614 -87.70 -10.85 11.22
CA GLN A 614 -88.55 -12.05 11.18
C GLN A 614 -89.96 -11.76 11.71
N ILE A 615 -90.06 -11.02 12.82
CA ILE A 615 -91.35 -10.66 13.43
C ILE A 615 -92.11 -9.67 12.54
N ASP A 616 -91.44 -8.71 11.92
CA ASP A 616 -92.05 -7.73 11.03
C ASP A 616 -92.59 -8.34 9.73
N ALA A 617 -92.04 -9.49 9.32
CA ALA A 617 -92.51 -10.26 8.16
C ALA A 617 -93.74 -11.14 8.45
N LEU A 618 -94.18 -11.24 9.71
CA LEU A 618 -95.35 -12.03 10.07
C LEU A 618 -96.63 -11.42 9.48
N PRO A 619 -97.56 -12.25 8.96
CA PRO A 619 -98.82 -11.76 8.41
C PRO A 619 -99.72 -11.17 9.51
N ALA A 620 -100.38 -10.05 9.22
CA ALA A 620 -101.29 -9.39 10.15
C ALA A 620 -102.61 -10.16 10.36
N GLU A 621 -103.03 -10.95 9.38
CA GLU A 621 -104.24 -11.78 9.41
C GLU A 621 -103.94 -13.21 8.95
N ILE A 622 -104.61 -14.17 9.59
CA ILE A 622 -104.48 -15.60 9.29
C ILE A 622 -105.73 -16.07 8.56
N THR A 623 -105.54 -16.65 7.38
CA THR A 623 -106.58 -17.17 6.49
C THR A 623 -106.26 -18.62 6.13
N ALA A 624 -107.22 -19.32 5.50
CA ALA A 624 -106.99 -20.68 5.04
C ALA A 624 -105.85 -20.79 4.01
N GLU A 625 -105.63 -19.74 3.21
CA GLU A 625 -104.63 -19.73 2.14
C GLU A 625 -103.19 -19.56 2.65
N ASN A 626 -103.00 -18.91 3.81
CA ASN A 626 -101.68 -18.63 4.39
C ASN A 626 -101.40 -19.38 5.70
N TYR A 627 -102.33 -20.23 6.18
CA TYR A 627 -102.25 -20.85 7.50
C TYR A 627 -100.94 -21.62 7.73
N ASP A 628 -100.57 -22.56 6.86
CA ASP A 628 -99.40 -23.42 7.06
C ASP A 628 -98.08 -22.62 7.05
N SER A 629 -97.96 -21.62 6.17
CA SER A 629 -96.78 -20.77 6.08
C SER A 629 -96.71 -19.75 7.22
N ALA A 630 -97.85 -19.20 7.64
CA ALA A 630 -97.93 -18.28 8.77
C ALA A 630 -97.61 -18.98 10.10
N LYS A 631 -98.16 -20.19 10.32
CA LYS A 631 -97.85 -21.01 11.49
C LYS A 631 -96.35 -21.30 11.60
N THR A 632 -95.75 -21.76 10.52
CA THR A 632 -94.31 -22.03 10.45
C THR A 632 -93.48 -20.77 10.72
N ALA A 633 -93.86 -19.63 10.14
CA ALA A 633 -93.16 -18.36 10.34
C ALA A 633 -93.28 -17.83 11.78
N ILE A 634 -94.46 -17.94 12.40
CA ILE A 634 -94.70 -17.53 13.79
C ILE A 634 -93.91 -18.41 14.75
N GLU A 635 -93.94 -19.73 14.59
CA GLU A 635 -93.16 -20.67 15.42
C GLU A 635 -91.65 -20.43 15.28
N ALA A 636 -91.16 -20.17 14.06
CA ALA A 636 -89.77 -19.82 13.81
C ALA A 636 -89.38 -18.48 14.47
N ALA A 637 -90.20 -17.45 14.33
CA ALA A 637 -89.98 -16.14 14.94
C ALA A 637 -90.00 -16.21 16.48
N ARG A 638 -90.90 -17.00 17.07
CA ARG A 638 -90.93 -17.27 18.52
C ARG A 638 -89.68 -18.00 18.98
N THR A 639 -89.27 -19.06 18.28
CA THR A 639 -88.05 -19.81 18.60
C THR A 639 -86.82 -18.92 18.52
N ALA A 640 -86.71 -18.08 17.49
CA ALA A 640 -85.61 -17.14 17.33
C ALA A 640 -85.60 -16.06 18.42
N TYR A 641 -86.77 -15.52 18.79
CA TYR A 641 -86.91 -14.58 19.90
C TYR A 641 -86.52 -15.20 21.24
N ASP A 642 -86.93 -16.44 21.52
CA ASP A 642 -86.65 -17.10 22.80
C ASP A 642 -85.17 -17.44 22.96
N ALA A 643 -84.48 -17.73 21.84
CA ALA A 643 -83.04 -17.97 21.79
C ALA A 643 -82.18 -16.72 22.03
N LEU A 644 -82.76 -15.51 21.97
CA LEU A 644 -82.05 -14.28 22.33
C LEU A 644 -81.77 -14.22 23.84
N THR A 645 -80.62 -13.65 24.20
CA THR A 645 -80.30 -13.27 25.58
C THR A 645 -81.23 -12.16 26.08
N ASP A 646 -81.32 -11.99 27.40
CA ASP A 646 -82.18 -10.95 28.00
C ASP A 646 -81.80 -9.53 27.54
N ALA A 647 -80.52 -9.26 27.30
CA ALA A 647 -80.05 -7.99 26.76
C ALA A 647 -80.47 -7.79 25.30
N GLN A 648 -80.41 -8.83 24.47
CA GLN A 648 -80.86 -8.77 23.08
C GLN A 648 -82.39 -8.64 22.98
N LYS A 649 -83.15 -9.33 23.84
CA LYS A 649 -84.63 -9.22 23.91
C LYS A 649 -85.08 -7.80 24.20
N GLN A 650 -84.37 -7.06 25.06
CA GLN A 650 -84.67 -5.65 25.35
C GLN A 650 -84.53 -4.74 24.12
N GLN A 651 -83.77 -5.16 23.10
CA GLN A 651 -83.60 -4.42 21.85
C GLN A 651 -84.61 -4.83 20.75
N VAL A 652 -85.45 -5.83 20.99
CA VAL A 652 -86.51 -6.24 20.05
C VAL A 652 -87.71 -5.30 20.22
N THR A 653 -87.96 -4.44 19.23
CA THR A 653 -89.04 -3.44 19.24
C THR A 653 -90.37 -4.00 18.73
N SER A 654 -90.34 -5.09 17.96
CA SER A 654 -91.53 -5.66 17.30
C SER A 654 -92.21 -6.77 18.10
N SER A 655 -91.82 -7.01 19.36
CA SER A 655 -92.33 -8.11 20.20
C SER A 655 -93.86 -8.15 20.34
N SER A 656 -94.52 -6.99 20.33
CA SER A 656 -96.00 -6.90 20.36
C SER A 656 -96.67 -7.48 19.12
N LYS A 657 -96.04 -7.35 17.93
CA LYS A 657 -96.54 -7.97 16.69
C LYS A 657 -96.47 -9.49 16.74
N LEU A 658 -95.40 -10.04 17.32
CA LEU A 658 -95.29 -11.49 17.53
C LEU A 658 -96.45 -12.01 18.37
N THR A 659 -96.75 -11.36 19.50
CA THR A 659 -97.91 -11.71 20.34
C THR A 659 -99.25 -11.56 19.63
N ALA A 660 -99.40 -10.52 18.79
CA ALA A 660 -100.61 -10.33 17.99
C ALA A 660 -100.78 -11.43 16.94
N ALA A 661 -99.71 -11.79 16.23
CA ALA A 661 -99.70 -12.86 15.23
C ALA A 661 -100.02 -14.22 15.87
N GLU A 662 -99.45 -14.52 17.03
CA GLU A 662 -99.77 -15.73 17.82
C GLU A 662 -101.23 -15.78 18.26
N SER A 663 -101.78 -14.65 18.69
CA SER A 663 -103.19 -14.53 19.08
C SER A 663 -104.12 -14.71 17.88
N ALA A 664 -103.75 -14.18 16.71
CA ALA A 664 -104.49 -14.36 15.47
C ALA A 664 -104.45 -15.82 15.00
N LEU A 665 -103.29 -16.47 15.07
CA LEU A 665 -103.12 -17.89 14.75
C LEU A 665 -104.00 -18.76 15.67
N LYS A 666 -103.94 -18.54 16.99
CA LYS A 666 -104.77 -19.25 17.96
C LYS A 666 -106.27 -19.02 17.69
N THR A 667 -106.67 -17.79 17.42
CA THR A 667 -108.07 -17.44 17.08
C THR A 667 -108.54 -18.20 15.84
N TYR A 668 -107.68 -18.28 14.82
CA TYR A 668 -107.97 -19.01 13.60
C TYR A 668 -108.07 -20.53 13.86
N GLU A 669 -107.14 -21.12 14.59
CA GLU A 669 -107.19 -22.54 15.00
C GLU A 669 -108.43 -22.87 15.86
N ASP A 670 -108.80 -22.00 16.80
CA ASP A 670 -110.04 -22.12 17.59
C ASP A 670 -111.28 -22.02 16.70
N SER A 671 -111.26 -21.17 15.65
CA SER A 671 -112.35 -21.06 14.67
C SER A 671 -112.52 -22.34 13.84
N LEU A 672 -111.42 -23.04 13.51
CA LEU A 672 -111.45 -24.34 12.84
C LEU A 672 -112.06 -25.41 13.75
N ASN A 673 -111.74 -25.39 15.05
CA ASN A 673 -112.31 -26.31 16.04
C ASN A 673 -113.80 -26.02 16.32
N SER A 674 -114.24 -24.76 16.29
CA SER A 674 -115.66 -24.37 16.49
C SER A 674 -116.57 -24.70 15.30
N LYS A 675 -116.00 -24.91 14.10
CA LYS A 675 -116.73 -25.33 12.88
C LYS A 675 -116.67 -26.85 12.60
N GLY A 676 -115.96 -27.63 13.43
CA GLY A 676 -115.79 -29.08 13.29
C GLY A 676 -116.93 -29.95 13.82
N GLY A 677 -118.12 -29.38 14.06
CA GLY A 677 -119.31 -30.09 14.51
C GLY A 677 -120.42 -30.17 13.45
N CYS A 678 -120.15 -30.70 12.25
CA CYS A 678 -121.05 -31.62 11.54
C CYS A 678 -120.48 -32.10 10.20
N SER A 679 -120.46 -33.42 10.09
CA SER A 679 -120.16 -34.30 8.95
C SER A 679 -120.66 -33.84 7.58
N ASN A 680 -119.80 -33.96 6.55
CA ASN A 680 -120.11 -34.88 5.46
C ASN A 680 -118.86 -35.39 4.73
N THR A 681 -118.71 -36.71 4.79
CA THR A 681 -117.81 -37.55 4.02
C THR A 681 -118.21 -37.55 2.54
N VAL A 682 -117.29 -37.21 1.63
CA VAL A 682 -117.10 -37.96 0.38
C VAL A 682 -115.61 -38.04 0.07
N ALA A 683 -115.18 -39.28 -0.15
CA ALA A 683 -113.87 -39.79 -0.52
C ALA A 683 -113.08 -38.97 -1.56
N TYR A 684 -111.76 -38.90 -1.35
CA TYR A 684 -110.80 -39.37 -2.34
C TYR A 684 -109.60 -40.05 -1.65
N SER A 685 -109.30 -41.24 -2.15
CA SER A 685 -108.11 -42.11 -2.01
C SER A 685 -106.82 -41.42 -1.55
N ALA A 686 -106.20 -41.89 -0.46
CA ALA A 686 -105.25 -43.01 -0.42
C ALA A 686 -103.88 -42.74 -1.07
N LEU A 687 -102.88 -42.72 -0.16
CA LEU A 687 -101.47 -43.15 -0.31
C LEU A 687 -100.52 -42.18 -1.03
N GLY A 688 -99.39 -41.74 -0.48
CA GLY A 688 -98.71 -42.07 0.77
C GLY A 688 -97.22 -41.72 0.62
N VAL A 689 -96.68 -41.05 1.65
CA VAL A 689 -95.33 -41.21 2.23
C VAL A 689 -94.12 -40.94 1.30
N SER A 690 -93.28 -39.94 1.57
CA SER A 690 -92.21 -40.01 2.59
C SER A 690 -91.58 -38.60 2.70
N LEU A 691 -91.61 -37.91 3.84
CA LEU A 691 -90.65 -38.02 4.95
C LEU A 691 -89.21 -38.30 4.52
N ALA A 692 -88.38 -37.26 4.48
CA ALA A 692 -86.95 -37.36 4.74
C ALA A 692 -86.45 -36.06 5.40
N LEU A 693 -86.35 -36.15 6.71
CA LEU A 693 -85.62 -35.27 7.61
C LEU A 693 -84.12 -35.35 7.28
N VAL A 694 -83.45 -34.24 6.94
CA VAL A 694 -81.98 -34.15 7.07
C VAL A 694 -81.56 -32.73 7.47
N LEU A 695 -81.11 -32.64 8.72
CA LEU A 695 -80.19 -31.62 9.24
C LEU A 695 -78.96 -31.46 8.34
N ALA A 696 -78.47 -30.24 8.10
CA ALA A 696 -77.04 -29.92 8.24
C ALA A 696 -76.74 -28.45 7.91
N ALA A 697 -75.83 -27.91 8.72
CA ALA A 697 -75.15 -26.64 8.62
C ALA A 697 -74.38 -26.45 7.29
N GLY A 698 -74.11 -25.19 6.94
CA GLY A 698 -73.25 -24.87 5.81
C GLY A 698 -72.94 -23.37 5.72
N VAL A 699 -71.98 -22.95 6.53
CA VAL A 699 -71.25 -21.67 6.44
C VAL A 699 -70.83 -21.40 4.98
N ILE A 700 -71.26 -20.29 4.40
CA ILE A 700 -70.73 -19.80 3.13
C ILE A 700 -69.46 -19.00 3.42
N ALA A 701 -68.31 -19.63 3.16
CA ALA A 701 -67.02 -18.99 3.07
C ALA A 701 -66.92 -18.22 1.74
N PHE A 702 -66.67 -16.91 1.81
CA PHE A 702 -66.38 -16.09 0.64
C PHE A 702 -64.90 -16.19 0.28
N ALA A 703 -64.65 -16.26 -1.03
CA ALA A 703 -63.42 -16.69 -1.66
C ALA A 703 -62.22 -15.74 -1.47
N ARG A 704 -61.04 -16.31 -1.23
CA ARG A 704 -59.73 -15.72 -1.56
C ARG A 704 -59.38 -16.08 -3.00
N LYS A 705 -59.19 -15.07 -3.84
CA LYS A 705 -58.49 -15.17 -5.13
C LYS A 705 -57.10 -14.58 -4.93
N LYS A 706 -56.07 -15.43 -4.97
CA LYS A 706 -54.66 -15.03 -5.03
C LYS A 706 -54.33 -14.55 -6.44
N LYS A 707 -53.77 -13.35 -6.55
CA LYS A 707 -52.70 -13.00 -7.48
C LYS A 707 -51.84 -11.94 -6.80
N ASP A 708 -50.54 -12.28 -6.77
CA ASP A 708 -49.34 -11.59 -6.30
C ASP A 708 -49.23 -11.24 -4.80
#